data_AF-A0A7R9BUJ6-F1
#
_entry.id   AF-A0A7R9BUJ6-F1
#
_cell.length_a   1.000
_cell.length_b   1.000
_cell.length_c   1.000
_cell.angle_alpha   90.00
_cell.angle_beta   90.00
_cell.angle_gamma   90.00
#
_symmetry.space_group_name_H-M   'P 1'
#
loop_
_entity.id
_entity.type
_entity.pdbx_description
1 polymer ?
#
loop_
_entity_poly.entity_id
_entity_poly.type
_entity_poly.pdbx_seq_one_letter_code
_entity_poly.pdbx_strand_id
1 'polypeptide(L)'
;MEMFVLLILTATLLTSLSQCQVRRHVIAMQNPRYDIYWAYNETMKSIQIELIANVTSSWLGIGFSPSGGMKGADIMTCWVDSKGKSMLEAKYIAIFGLEQDRFGQSADGAPTLDTQQNTILESAFDNGTHTGCKFNRTLNTCDTKQDLILTNELTKLIFGLGELDRKTNDELKYHSKNRGSMSVYLLDPPNLGDAESSVFKSYKTFNITNPPVTIPGNMSTSYMCSIHKGISFDKPLHYVGGFMYPRNVGYPIPLASEGPKFYRLEVHYDNAEKKEFKDSSGISMLYSDRPRPTNAAIMEIGLTYGPLQGTEVSVPVGYPKVSNIYIPPKTGNCSSGLRISKLNQKLLQFFDDIPKRYVLAVLAFFGFVTEYALRININVAILAMVNNTAIPHLPVEGFAACDLNVSAVLGNATQRTDLLADGEYEWDEEIQALVLGSFFWGYILTSKLLFGGSLMVASMITFLTPLAASWGHLSVVLLRVFVGMLQGVANPAMHAMLAEWAPPSERAKLTSAVYAAHFGAALGIIGVIYSQCDYLWTMIFLTFAITFQGASNAGFMTNLIDIAPNFAGTLYGVSNFFGTVASFLAPVTAGMITKGNQTVQHWNKILWIAACMYVASNIFYLMFSDSREAWWNRPKNEDEENETEIQDVAPDYNARRGSTVRRSIVIPIYVVDTKPVY
;
A
#
# COMPACT_ATOMS: atom_id res chain seq x y z
N MET A 1 -39.10 -47.11 21.36
CA MET A 1 -38.52 -46.96 20.01
C MET A 1 -37.73 -45.66 19.88
N GLU A 2 -38.17 -44.56 20.51
CA GLU A 2 -37.47 -43.27 20.46
C GLU A 2 -36.11 -43.21 21.20
N MET A 3 -35.94 -43.92 22.33
CA MET A 3 -34.62 -44.00 23.00
C MET A 3 -33.56 -44.77 22.21
N PHE A 4 -33.95 -45.71 21.35
CA PHE A 4 -33.01 -46.52 20.56
C PHE A 4 -32.47 -45.73 19.35
N VAL A 5 -33.29 -44.83 18.80
CA VAL A 5 -32.89 -43.93 17.71
C VAL A 5 -31.94 -42.84 18.21
N LEU A 6 -32.11 -42.35 19.46
CA LEU A 6 -31.22 -41.36 20.07
C LEU A 6 -29.82 -41.93 20.40
N LEU A 7 -29.74 -43.21 20.78
CA LEU A 7 -28.47 -43.91 21.05
C LEU A 7 -27.69 -44.23 19.76
N ILE A 8 -28.39 -44.53 18.66
CA ILE A 8 -27.76 -44.74 17.35
C ILE A 8 -27.34 -43.41 16.71
N LEU A 9 -28.10 -42.32 16.90
CA LEU A 9 -27.70 -40.98 16.45
C LEU A 9 -26.52 -40.41 17.23
N THR A 10 -26.41 -40.69 18.53
CA THR A 10 -25.25 -40.27 19.34
C THR A 10 -24.00 -41.12 19.06
N ALA A 11 -24.16 -42.43 18.82
CA ALA A 11 -23.05 -43.28 18.39
C ALA A 11 -22.54 -42.91 16.98
N THR A 12 -23.43 -42.53 16.05
CA THR A 12 -23.02 -42.09 14.70
C THR A 12 -22.42 -40.68 14.68
N LEU A 13 -22.82 -39.78 15.59
CA LEU A 13 -22.18 -38.47 15.77
C LEU A 13 -20.79 -38.57 16.45
N LEU A 14 -20.58 -39.53 17.36
CA LEU A 14 -19.25 -39.75 17.94
C LEU A 14 -18.28 -40.41 16.95
N THR A 15 -18.76 -41.19 15.97
CA THR A 15 -17.90 -41.71 14.89
C THR A 15 -17.63 -40.71 13.76
N SER A 16 -18.36 -39.58 13.69
CA SER A 16 -18.10 -38.52 12.71
C SER A 16 -17.19 -37.39 13.23
N LEU A 17 -16.79 -37.48 14.51
CA LEU A 17 -15.85 -36.56 15.17
C LEU A 17 -14.42 -37.12 15.33
N SER A 18 -14.11 -38.27 14.72
CA SER A 18 -12.71 -38.54 14.35
C SER A 18 -12.37 -37.62 13.18
N GLN A 19 -11.84 -36.44 13.50
CA GLN A 19 -11.21 -35.56 12.52
C GLN A 19 -10.43 -36.42 11.53
N CYS A 20 -10.75 -36.29 10.25
CA CYS A 20 -9.93 -36.79 9.17
C CYS A 20 -8.53 -36.18 9.35
N GLN A 21 -7.60 -36.89 10.00
CA GLN A 21 -6.21 -36.50 10.06
C GLN A 21 -5.70 -36.55 8.62
N VAL A 22 -5.61 -35.40 7.98
CA VAL A 22 -5.07 -35.28 6.64
C VAL A 22 -3.59 -35.67 6.71
N ARG A 23 -3.27 -36.90 6.27
CA ARG A 23 -1.90 -37.40 6.20
C ARG A 23 -1.12 -36.58 5.16
N ARG A 24 0.04 -36.04 5.54
CA ARG A 24 1.00 -35.46 4.59
C ARG A 24 1.91 -36.57 4.07
N HIS A 25 2.10 -36.60 2.76
CA HIS A 25 3.02 -37.50 2.08
C HIS A 25 4.11 -36.68 1.41
N VAL A 26 5.37 -36.99 1.69
CA VAL A 26 6.50 -36.45 0.92
C VAL A 26 7.38 -37.60 0.48
N ILE A 27 7.59 -37.68 -0.83
CA ILE A 27 8.59 -38.57 -1.40
C ILE A 27 9.97 -37.98 -1.10
N ALA A 28 10.67 -38.63 -0.18
CA ALA A 28 12.03 -38.31 0.18
C ALA A 28 12.99 -38.94 -0.83
N MET A 29 13.32 -38.17 -1.86
CA MET A 29 14.38 -38.46 -2.85
C MET A 29 14.11 -39.48 -3.96
N GLN A 30 14.64 -39.07 -5.11
CA GLN A 30 14.79 -39.73 -6.39
C GLN A 30 15.87 -40.84 -6.32
N ASN A 31 15.71 -41.83 -5.43
CA ASN A 31 16.39 -43.13 -5.48
C ASN A 31 15.65 -44.11 -4.54
N PRO A 32 15.05 -45.19 -5.04
CA PRO A 32 13.74 -45.69 -4.60
C PRO A 32 13.79 -46.57 -3.34
N ARG A 33 14.08 -46.01 -2.15
CA ARG A 33 14.20 -46.83 -0.92
C ARG A 33 13.53 -46.34 0.36
N TYR A 34 12.99 -45.12 0.45
CA TYR A 34 12.30 -44.63 1.67
C TYR A 34 11.11 -43.73 1.36
N ASP A 35 9.97 -44.06 1.93
CA ASP A 35 8.80 -43.20 2.02
C ASP A 35 8.62 -42.71 3.45
N ILE A 36 8.41 -41.40 3.60
CA ILE A 36 8.24 -40.75 4.90
C ILE A 36 6.90 -40.02 4.89
N TYR A 37 6.03 -40.38 5.83
CA TYR A 37 4.74 -39.75 6.04
C TYR A 37 4.72 -39.10 7.40
N TRP A 38 3.98 -37.99 7.53
CA TRP A 38 3.69 -37.45 8.85
C TRP A 38 2.31 -36.80 8.91
N ALA A 39 1.80 -36.69 10.14
CA ALA A 39 0.58 -35.96 10.44
C ALA A 39 0.75 -35.26 11.78
N TYR A 40 0.38 -33.98 11.83
CA TYR A 40 0.34 -33.20 13.06
C TYR A 40 -1.09 -33.21 13.63
N ASN A 41 -1.20 -33.38 14.94
CA ASN A 41 -2.45 -33.24 15.67
C ASN A 41 -2.41 -31.97 16.52
N GLU A 42 -3.24 -30.99 16.16
CA GLU A 42 -3.28 -29.68 16.84
C GLU A 42 -3.82 -29.77 18.27
N THR A 43 -4.84 -30.59 18.50
CA THR A 43 -5.45 -30.77 19.83
C THR A 43 -4.48 -31.45 20.80
N MET A 44 -3.77 -32.47 20.33
CA MET A 44 -2.84 -33.25 21.16
C MET A 44 -1.40 -32.68 21.15
N LYS A 45 -1.12 -31.64 20.36
CA LYS A 45 0.23 -31.08 20.16
C LYS A 45 1.28 -32.18 19.92
N SER A 46 0.99 -33.10 19.00
CA SER A 46 1.85 -34.24 18.69
C SER A 46 1.96 -34.48 17.20
N ILE A 47 3.05 -35.13 16.80
CA ILE A 47 3.35 -35.52 15.43
C ILE A 47 3.49 -37.03 15.34
N GLN A 48 2.76 -37.61 14.40
CA GLN A 48 2.86 -39.00 14.02
C GLN A 48 3.72 -39.09 12.76
N ILE A 49 4.70 -39.98 12.75
CA ILE A 49 5.60 -40.20 11.63
C ILE A 49 5.60 -41.68 11.26
N GLU A 50 5.57 -41.96 9.96
CA GLU A 50 5.63 -43.30 9.39
C GLU A 50 6.77 -43.37 8.37
N LEU A 51 7.65 -44.34 8.54
CA LEU A 51 8.78 -44.63 7.67
C LEU A 51 8.54 -45.98 7.02
N ILE A 52 8.70 -46.07 5.70
CA ILE A 52 8.58 -47.34 4.97
C ILE A 52 9.77 -47.45 4.02
N ALA A 53 10.47 -48.57 4.05
CA ALA A 53 11.58 -48.86 3.18
C ALA A 53 11.38 -50.17 2.42
N ASN A 54 11.71 -50.17 1.13
CA ASN A 54 11.63 -51.35 0.26
C ASN A 54 12.86 -52.26 0.42
N VAL A 55 13.15 -52.62 1.67
CA VAL A 55 14.20 -53.56 2.09
C VAL A 55 13.75 -54.29 3.35
N THR A 56 14.32 -55.47 3.60
CA THR A 56 14.02 -56.30 4.79
C THR A 56 15.23 -56.38 5.72
N SER A 57 15.04 -56.92 6.93
CA SER A 57 16.12 -57.18 7.89
C SER A 57 17.04 -55.97 8.13
N SER A 58 16.45 -54.79 8.16
CA SER A 58 17.16 -53.52 8.27
C SER A 58 16.56 -52.67 9.38
N TRP A 59 17.34 -51.75 9.91
CA TRP A 59 16.85 -50.75 10.87
C TRP A 59 16.62 -49.41 10.15
N LEU A 60 15.62 -48.67 10.62
CA LEU A 60 15.26 -47.36 10.12
C LEU A 60 15.56 -46.31 11.17
N GLY A 61 16.17 -45.20 10.76
CA GLY A 61 16.44 -44.05 11.60
C GLY A 61 15.88 -42.78 11.00
N ILE A 62 15.32 -41.93 11.85
CA ILE A 62 14.93 -40.56 11.54
C ILE A 62 15.31 -39.66 12.69
N GLY A 63 15.65 -38.40 12.42
CA GLY A 63 15.87 -37.43 13.48
C GLY A 63 15.60 -36.01 13.07
N PHE A 64 15.37 -35.16 14.08
CA PHE A 64 15.22 -33.72 13.95
C PHE A 64 16.57 -33.07 14.22
N SER A 65 17.08 -32.30 13.25
CA SER A 65 18.42 -31.72 13.31
C SER A 65 18.37 -30.20 13.12
N PRO A 66 19.14 -29.42 13.90
CA PRO A 66 19.29 -27.99 13.64
C PRO A 66 20.14 -27.70 12.39
N SER A 67 21.09 -28.59 12.06
CA SER A 67 22.08 -28.35 10.99
C SER A 67 21.85 -29.23 9.75
N GLY A 68 21.13 -30.34 9.88
CA GLY A 68 21.03 -31.41 8.87
C GLY A 68 22.08 -32.51 9.05
N GLY A 69 22.93 -32.42 10.07
CA GLY A 69 23.85 -33.48 10.51
C GLY A 69 23.39 -34.15 11.82
N MET A 70 24.08 -35.23 12.22
CA MET A 70 23.74 -35.99 13.44
C MET A 70 24.08 -35.25 14.75
N LYS A 71 25.02 -34.30 14.74
CA LYS A 71 25.41 -33.56 15.94
C LYS A 71 24.28 -32.63 16.41
N GLY A 72 23.84 -32.79 17.66
CA GLY A 72 22.70 -32.07 18.22
C GLY A 72 21.36 -32.50 17.66
N ALA A 73 21.32 -33.61 16.92
CA ALA A 73 20.09 -34.15 16.41
C ALA A 73 19.47 -35.10 17.43
N ASP A 74 18.15 -35.09 17.40
CA ASP A 74 17.27 -35.92 18.20
C ASP A 74 16.77 -37.05 17.31
N ILE A 75 17.20 -38.29 17.59
CA ILE A 75 17.20 -39.41 16.65
C ILE A 75 16.39 -40.57 17.21
N MET A 76 15.48 -41.08 16.40
CA MET A 76 14.69 -42.26 16.69
C MET A 76 15.08 -43.37 15.73
N THR A 77 15.45 -44.52 16.27
CA THR A 77 15.79 -45.73 15.51
C THR A 77 14.82 -46.86 15.84
N CYS A 78 14.34 -47.56 14.83
CA CYS A 78 13.37 -48.64 14.98
C CYS A 78 13.71 -49.82 14.07
N TRP A 79 13.33 -51.02 14.51
CA TRP A 79 13.48 -52.25 13.73
C TRP A 79 12.57 -53.35 14.26
N VAL A 80 12.54 -54.49 13.56
CA VAL A 80 11.90 -55.73 14.03
C VAL A 80 13.01 -56.74 14.33
N ASP A 81 13.03 -57.26 15.56
CA ASP A 81 14.05 -58.21 16.00
C ASP A 81 13.87 -59.60 15.37
N SER A 82 14.88 -60.47 15.53
CA SER A 82 14.86 -61.85 15.06
C SER A 82 13.73 -62.73 15.61
N LYS A 83 13.04 -62.29 16.67
CA LYS A 83 11.89 -62.96 17.31
C LYS A 83 10.54 -62.35 16.87
N GLY A 84 10.54 -61.37 15.97
CA GLY A 84 9.35 -60.70 15.46
C GLY A 84 8.80 -59.60 16.38
N LYS A 85 9.55 -59.18 17.40
CA LYS A 85 9.19 -58.09 18.30
C LYS A 85 9.60 -56.74 17.70
N SER A 86 8.65 -55.81 17.68
CA SER A 86 8.91 -54.41 17.29
C SER A 86 9.79 -53.72 18.34
N MET A 87 10.87 -53.10 17.89
CA MET A 87 11.85 -52.40 18.72
C MET A 87 11.90 -50.92 18.31
N LEU A 88 11.98 -50.04 19.31
CA LEU A 88 12.22 -48.60 19.16
C LEU A 88 13.24 -48.18 20.22
N GLU A 89 14.25 -47.44 19.79
CA GLU A 89 15.20 -46.75 20.66
C GLU A 89 15.25 -45.28 20.25
N ALA A 90 14.91 -44.35 21.15
CA ALA A 90 15.30 -42.95 20.98
C ALA A 90 16.72 -42.75 21.50
N LYS A 91 17.48 -41.96 20.76
CA LYS A 91 18.89 -41.67 20.97
C LYS A 91 19.15 -40.21 20.68
N TYR A 92 20.07 -39.62 21.40
CA TYR A 92 20.50 -38.25 21.20
C TYR A 92 22.01 -38.17 20.98
N ILE A 93 22.48 -37.13 20.29
CA ILE A 93 23.90 -36.77 20.22
C ILE A 93 24.08 -35.35 20.74
N ALA A 94 24.77 -35.21 21.88
CA ALA A 94 25.02 -33.92 22.52
C ALA A 94 25.78 -32.93 21.63
N ILE A 95 25.37 -31.66 21.69
CA ILE A 95 26.10 -30.53 21.12
C ILE A 95 27.25 -30.18 22.05
N PHE A 96 28.50 -30.29 21.58
CA PHE A 96 29.63 -29.64 22.25
C PHE A 96 29.35 -28.14 22.36
N GLY A 97 29.13 -27.61 23.59
CA GLY A 97 29.04 -26.17 23.80
C GLY A 97 28.16 -25.63 24.94
N LEU A 98 27.59 -26.45 25.83
CA LEU A 98 26.94 -25.95 27.06
C LEU A 98 27.37 -26.81 28.27
N GLU A 99 28.30 -26.28 29.06
CA GLU A 99 28.74 -26.68 30.42
C GLU A 99 28.34 -28.06 30.97
N GLN A 100 28.72 -29.14 30.29
CA GLN A 100 28.84 -30.46 30.93
C GLN A 100 29.88 -31.32 30.21
N ASP A 101 31.15 -30.98 30.43
CA ASP A 101 32.28 -31.85 30.11
C ASP A 101 32.27 -33.07 31.04
N ARG A 102 32.08 -34.27 30.47
CA ARG A 102 33.07 -35.38 30.53
C ARG A 102 32.67 -36.75 29.96
N PHE A 103 31.45 -36.98 29.45
CA PHE A 103 31.06 -38.34 29.01
C PHE A 103 30.20 -38.44 27.73
N GLY A 104 30.09 -37.39 26.92
CA GLY A 104 29.08 -37.28 25.85
C GLY A 104 29.42 -37.76 24.43
N GLN A 105 30.56 -38.44 24.22
CA GLN A 105 30.83 -39.17 22.99
C GLN A 105 31.23 -40.59 23.35
N SER A 106 30.55 -41.59 22.78
CA SER A 106 31.23 -42.86 22.54
C SER A 106 32.43 -42.57 21.65
N ALA A 107 33.59 -43.20 21.92
CA ALA A 107 34.84 -42.97 21.19
C ALA A 107 34.71 -43.19 19.66
N ASP A 108 33.61 -43.81 19.21
CA ASP A 108 33.35 -44.22 17.83
C ASP A 108 32.29 -43.34 17.11
N GLY A 109 31.74 -42.31 17.77
CA GLY A 109 30.76 -41.41 17.17
C GLY A 109 29.33 -41.96 17.08
N ALA A 110 29.01 -43.02 17.84
CA ALA A 110 27.68 -43.61 17.91
C ALA A 110 26.72 -42.78 18.81
N PRO A 111 25.41 -42.68 18.47
CA PRO A 111 24.41 -41.98 19.28
C PRO A 111 24.26 -42.56 20.68
N THR A 112 24.13 -41.70 21.69
CA THR A 112 23.87 -42.12 23.08
C THR A 112 22.37 -42.37 23.30
N LEU A 113 22.03 -43.36 24.12
CA LEU A 113 20.64 -43.64 24.47
C LEU A 113 20.03 -42.47 25.24
N ASP A 114 18.79 -42.13 24.90
CA ASP A 114 18.03 -41.11 25.61
C ASP A 114 17.69 -41.56 27.05
N THR A 115 17.74 -40.63 28.01
CA THR A 115 17.37 -40.95 29.40
C THR A 115 15.86 -40.89 29.62
N GLN A 116 15.15 -40.16 28.75
CA GLN A 116 13.69 -40.03 28.79
C GLN A 116 13.11 -40.39 27.43
N GLN A 117 12.39 -41.51 27.34
CA GLN A 117 11.78 -41.92 26.08
C GLN A 117 10.49 -41.12 25.82
N ASN A 118 10.60 -40.00 25.10
CA ASN A 118 9.46 -39.13 24.77
C ASN A 118 8.74 -39.51 23.45
N THR A 119 9.17 -40.60 22.81
CA THR A 119 8.59 -41.13 21.57
C THR A 119 7.97 -42.51 21.77
N ILE A 120 6.73 -42.67 21.32
CA ILE A 120 5.96 -43.92 21.42
C ILE A 120 5.95 -44.62 20.07
N LEU A 121 6.40 -45.88 20.01
CA LEU A 121 6.22 -46.73 18.83
C LEU A 121 4.77 -47.19 18.75
N GLU A 122 4.09 -46.89 17.65
CA GLU A 122 2.74 -47.38 17.39
C GLU A 122 2.77 -48.75 16.70
N SER A 123 3.64 -48.91 15.70
CA SER A 123 3.83 -50.18 15.00
C SER A 123 5.20 -50.25 14.35
N ALA A 124 5.75 -51.46 14.22
CA ALA A 124 6.84 -51.73 13.28
C ALA A 124 6.63 -53.09 12.65
N PHE A 125 6.95 -53.22 11.36
CA PHE A 125 6.77 -54.43 10.60
C PHE A 125 7.97 -54.69 9.68
N ASP A 126 8.23 -55.97 9.43
CA ASP A 126 9.11 -56.47 8.36
C ASP A 126 8.33 -57.60 7.68
N ASN A 127 7.80 -57.33 6.49
CA ASN A 127 6.89 -58.25 5.79
C ASN A 127 7.56 -59.06 4.68
N GLY A 128 8.91 -59.11 4.65
CA GLY A 128 9.65 -59.82 3.60
C GLY A 128 9.83 -59.03 2.30
N THR A 129 9.17 -57.88 2.15
CA THR A 129 9.39 -56.94 1.03
C THR A 129 9.74 -55.54 1.53
N HIS A 130 9.11 -55.11 2.62
CA HIS A 130 9.26 -53.79 3.21
C HIS A 130 9.48 -53.91 4.71
N THR A 131 10.33 -53.02 5.22
CA THR A 131 10.46 -52.72 6.65
C THR A 131 9.82 -51.36 6.87
N GLY A 132 9.00 -51.23 7.91
CA GLY A 132 8.38 -49.96 8.24
C GLY A 132 8.18 -49.77 9.73
N CYS A 133 8.13 -48.50 10.13
CA CYS A 133 7.87 -48.10 11.51
C CYS A 133 6.95 -46.89 11.55
N LYS A 134 6.10 -46.85 12.57
CA LYS A 134 5.21 -45.75 12.85
C LYS A 134 5.34 -45.38 14.32
N PHE A 135 5.58 -44.11 14.59
CA PHE A 135 5.73 -43.61 15.95
C PHE A 135 5.07 -42.25 16.12
N ASN A 136 4.80 -41.91 17.37
CA ASN A 136 4.17 -40.67 17.78
C ASN A 136 5.03 -39.95 18.82
N ARG A 137 5.12 -38.63 18.72
CA ARG A 137 5.96 -37.78 19.56
C ARG A 137 5.26 -36.44 19.85
N THR A 138 5.37 -35.95 21.07
CA THR A 138 4.87 -34.61 21.42
C THR A 138 5.78 -33.52 20.85
N LEU A 139 5.21 -32.36 20.51
CA LEU A 139 5.99 -31.24 19.95
C LEU A 139 6.98 -30.63 20.95
N ASN A 140 6.59 -30.60 22.23
CA ASN A 140 7.43 -30.19 23.34
C ASN A 140 7.43 -31.33 24.36
N THR A 141 8.61 -31.90 24.60
CA THR A 141 8.83 -33.05 25.47
C THR A 141 9.24 -32.64 26.89
N CYS A 142 9.42 -31.34 27.12
CA CYS A 142 9.96 -30.76 28.36
C CYS A 142 11.39 -31.22 28.72
N ASP A 143 12.05 -32.02 27.87
CA ASP A 143 13.47 -32.35 27.95
C ASP A 143 14.28 -31.47 26.98
N THR A 144 14.52 -30.22 27.36
CA THR A 144 15.24 -29.28 26.48
C THR A 144 16.74 -29.54 26.39
N LYS A 145 17.26 -30.58 27.07
CA LYS A 145 18.69 -30.92 27.04
C LYS A 145 18.98 -31.99 25.99
N GLN A 146 18.06 -32.93 25.78
CA GLN A 146 18.21 -34.03 24.83
C GLN A 146 17.27 -33.88 23.62
N ASP A 147 16.13 -33.20 23.76
CA ASP A 147 15.15 -33.12 22.68
C ASP A 147 15.09 -31.77 21.99
N LEU A 148 14.79 -31.82 20.68
CA LEU A 148 14.47 -30.62 19.90
C LEU A 148 12.99 -30.27 20.07
N ILE A 149 12.69 -29.00 20.40
CA ILE A 149 11.32 -28.48 20.39
C ILE A 149 10.90 -28.28 18.93
N LEU A 150 9.79 -28.90 18.54
CA LEU A 150 9.23 -28.77 17.20
C LEU A 150 8.31 -27.55 17.11
N THR A 151 8.70 -26.59 16.27
CA THR A 151 7.96 -25.34 16.04
C THR A 151 7.38 -25.28 14.62
N ASN A 152 6.75 -24.17 14.26
CA ASN A 152 6.30 -23.90 12.90
C ASN A 152 7.44 -23.46 11.96
N GLU A 153 8.69 -23.48 12.43
CA GLU A 153 9.85 -23.13 11.62
C GLU A 153 10.33 -24.31 10.76
N LEU A 154 11.19 -24.00 9.79
CA LEU A 154 11.80 -24.99 8.91
C LEU A 154 12.64 -25.98 9.72
N THR A 155 12.21 -27.24 9.78
CA THR A 155 12.92 -28.30 10.49
C THR A 155 13.71 -29.14 9.49
N LYS A 156 14.99 -29.43 9.79
CA LYS A 156 15.76 -30.38 8.98
C LYS A 156 15.58 -31.79 9.52
N LEU A 157 15.01 -32.65 8.69
CA LEU A 157 14.94 -34.09 8.95
C LEU A 157 16.21 -34.75 8.45
N ILE A 158 16.80 -35.60 9.28
CA ILE A 158 17.83 -36.56 8.87
C ILE A 158 17.23 -37.95 8.90
N PHE A 159 17.66 -38.81 7.99
CA PHE A 159 17.18 -40.18 7.92
C PHE A 159 18.30 -41.11 7.49
N GLY A 160 18.21 -42.37 7.91
CA GLY A 160 19.21 -43.38 7.63
C GLY A 160 18.65 -44.79 7.68
N LEU A 161 19.32 -45.69 6.96
CA LEU A 161 19.06 -47.13 7.03
C LEU A 161 20.37 -47.88 7.10
N GLY A 162 20.46 -48.81 8.05
CA GLY A 162 21.49 -49.82 8.07
C GLY A 162 20.92 -51.23 8.13
N GLU A 163 21.79 -52.19 7.85
CA GLU A 163 21.46 -53.62 7.98
C GLU A 163 21.52 -54.05 9.46
N LEU A 164 20.70 -55.03 9.83
CA LEU A 164 20.76 -55.67 11.14
C LEU A 164 21.62 -56.93 11.07
N ASP A 165 22.55 -57.09 12.03
CA ASP A 165 23.26 -58.37 12.16
C ASP A 165 22.43 -59.40 12.92
N ARG A 166 21.65 -60.20 12.18
CA ARG A 166 20.83 -61.29 12.77
C ARG A 166 21.66 -62.42 13.40
N LYS A 167 22.99 -62.43 13.26
CA LYS A 167 23.86 -63.46 13.87
C LYS A 167 24.41 -63.04 15.23
N THR A 168 24.43 -61.74 15.53
CA THR A 168 25.00 -61.17 16.76
C THR A 168 24.00 -60.27 17.46
N ASN A 169 22.90 -60.87 17.97
CA ASN A 169 21.93 -60.19 18.84
C ASN A 169 21.26 -58.94 18.23
N ASP A 170 21.11 -58.89 16.90
CA ASP A 170 20.45 -57.79 16.17
C ASP A 170 21.16 -56.42 16.35
N GLU A 171 22.50 -56.43 16.41
CA GLU A 171 23.30 -55.19 16.44
C GLU A 171 23.10 -54.31 15.20
N LEU A 172 22.94 -53.01 15.44
CA LEU A 172 22.70 -51.97 14.42
C LEU A 172 24.00 -51.64 13.67
N LYS A 173 24.13 -52.07 12.40
CA LYS A 173 25.30 -51.69 11.58
C LYS A 173 25.24 -50.25 11.10
N TYR A 174 26.42 -49.66 10.85
CA TYR A 174 26.52 -48.31 10.31
C TYR A 174 25.83 -48.16 8.95
N HIS A 175 24.93 -47.18 8.85
CA HIS A 175 24.05 -46.91 7.68
C HIS A 175 24.80 -46.52 6.38
N SER A 176 26.12 -46.36 6.41
CA SER A 176 26.98 -46.13 5.23
C SER A 176 26.43 -45.01 4.31
N LYS A 177 26.25 -45.27 3.01
CA LYS A 177 25.70 -44.31 2.02
C LYS A 177 24.17 -44.19 2.06
N ASN A 178 23.46 -45.02 2.82
CA ASN A 178 22.01 -45.03 2.89
C ASN A 178 21.51 -44.02 3.93
N ARG A 179 21.80 -42.74 3.68
CA ARG A 179 21.45 -41.62 4.57
C ARG A 179 21.13 -40.38 3.78
N GLY A 180 20.36 -39.48 4.35
CA GLY A 180 20.04 -38.20 3.74
C GLY A 180 19.53 -37.18 4.74
N SER A 181 19.35 -35.95 4.25
CA SER A 181 18.76 -34.86 4.99
C SER A 181 17.84 -34.05 4.08
N MET A 182 16.74 -33.53 4.62
CA MET A 182 15.81 -32.64 3.91
C MET A 182 15.27 -31.56 4.85
N SER A 183 14.80 -30.45 4.29
CA SER A 183 14.13 -29.39 5.03
C SER A 183 12.62 -29.45 4.82
N VAL A 184 11.83 -29.47 5.89
CA VAL A 184 10.37 -29.55 5.83
C VAL A 184 9.72 -28.62 6.87
N TYR A 185 8.54 -28.12 6.54
CA TYR A 185 7.64 -27.48 7.51
C TYR A 185 6.71 -28.53 8.10
N LEU A 186 7.04 -29.00 9.31
CA LEU A 186 6.34 -30.11 9.96
C LEU A 186 4.89 -29.75 10.33
N LEU A 187 4.66 -28.52 10.77
CA LEU A 187 3.39 -28.04 11.33
C LEU A 187 2.53 -27.21 10.35
N ASP A 188 3.01 -26.97 9.13
CA ASP A 188 2.20 -26.25 8.15
C ASP A 188 0.85 -26.99 7.92
N PRO A 189 -0.25 -26.27 7.66
CA PRO A 189 -1.52 -26.90 7.31
C PRO A 189 -1.35 -27.63 5.97
N PRO A 190 -1.75 -28.91 5.83
CA PRO A 190 -1.64 -29.63 4.56
C PRO A 190 -2.16 -28.75 3.43
N ASN A 191 -1.40 -28.68 2.33
CA ASN A 191 -1.88 -27.97 1.14
C ASN A 191 -3.23 -28.59 0.81
N LEU A 192 -4.31 -27.85 1.05
CA LEU A 192 -5.70 -28.21 0.73
C LEU A 192 -5.87 -28.56 -0.76
N GLY A 193 -4.84 -28.33 -1.56
CA GLY A 193 -4.81 -28.54 -2.99
C GLY A 193 -4.94 -29.97 -3.48
N ASP A 194 -4.42 -30.97 -2.76
CA ASP A 194 -4.47 -32.35 -3.28
C ASP A 194 -5.85 -32.98 -3.08
N ALA A 195 -6.59 -32.57 -2.03
CA ALA A 195 -7.98 -32.97 -1.83
C ALA A 195 -8.96 -32.13 -2.69
N GLU A 196 -8.66 -30.85 -2.94
CA GLU A 196 -9.53 -29.91 -3.68
C GLU A 196 -9.33 -29.89 -5.20
N SER A 197 -8.24 -30.47 -5.73
CA SER A 197 -8.01 -30.62 -7.17
C SER A 197 -9.16 -31.35 -7.88
N SER A 198 -9.89 -32.22 -7.17
CA SER A 198 -11.02 -32.97 -7.72
C SER A 198 -12.33 -32.15 -7.78
N VAL A 199 -12.43 -31.04 -7.03
CA VAL A 199 -13.67 -30.26 -6.85
C VAL A 199 -13.79 -29.13 -7.89
N PHE A 200 -12.67 -28.66 -8.48
CA PHE A 200 -12.68 -27.61 -9.49
C PHE A 200 -12.11 -28.10 -10.83
N LYS A 201 -13.00 -28.62 -11.68
CA LYS A 201 -12.70 -29.06 -13.06
C LYS A 201 -12.34 -27.94 -14.06
N SER A 202 -12.18 -26.67 -13.65
CA SER A 202 -12.06 -25.53 -14.59
C SER A 202 -10.85 -24.61 -14.33
N TYR A 203 -9.70 -25.20 -14.03
CA TYR A 203 -8.43 -24.47 -14.12
C TYR A 203 -7.81 -24.68 -15.49
N LYS A 204 -7.31 -23.59 -16.07
CA LYS A 204 -6.55 -23.59 -17.31
C LYS A 204 -5.09 -23.27 -17.01
N THR A 205 -4.21 -23.77 -17.85
CA THR A 205 -2.76 -23.67 -17.65
C THR A 205 -2.16 -22.76 -18.72
N PHE A 206 -1.23 -21.90 -18.30
CA PHE A 206 -0.39 -21.10 -19.16
C PHE A 206 1.08 -21.40 -18.89
N ASN A 207 1.83 -21.78 -19.91
CA ASN A 207 3.24 -22.12 -19.77
C ASN A 207 4.09 -21.00 -20.34
N ILE A 208 5.02 -20.51 -19.52
CA ILE A 208 6.06 -19.57 -19.92
C ILE A 208 7.38 -20.33 -19.85
N THR A 209 7.91 -20.76 -20.98
CA THR A 209 9.13 -21.57 -21.05
C THR A 209 10.15 -20.94 -21.99
N ASN A 210 11.42 -20.92 -21.58
CA ASN A 210 12.49 -20.51 -22.48
C ASN A 210 12.52 -21.39 -23.74
N PRO A 211 12.82 -20.82 -24.91
CA PRO A 211 13.27 -21.63 -26.04
C PRO A 211 14.54 -22.41 -25.62
N PRO A 212 14.95 -23.47 -26.34
CA PRO A 212 16.16 -24.22 -26.00
C PRO A 212 17.40 -23.32 -25.99
N VAL A 213 17.81 -22.86 -24.82
CA VAL A 213 18.98 -22.01 -24.59
C VAL A 213 20.18 -22.91 -24.30
N THR A 214 21.33 -22.61 -24.91
CA THR A 214 22.59 -23.31 -24.60
C THR A 214 23.29 -22.55 -23.48
N ILE A 215 23.49 -23.20 -22.33
CA ILE A 215 24.22 -22.65 -21.20
C ILE A 215 25.70 -22.98 -21.38
N PRO A 216 26.58 -21.99 -21.53
CA PRO A 216 27.96 -22.24 -21.88
C PRO A 216 28.73 -22.86 -20.70
N GLY A 217 29.59 -23.84 -21.00
CA GLY A 217 30.41 -24.52 -19.98
C GLY A 217 31.51 -23.65 -19.36
N ASN A 218 31.72 -22.41 -19.84
CA ASN A 218 32.75 -21.52 -19.30
C ASN A 218 32.27 -20.68 -18.10
N MET A 219 30.96 -20.66 -17.81
CA MET A 219 30.36 -19.90 -16.71
C MET A 219 29.90 -20.83 -15.59
N SER A 220 30.26 -20.51 -14.34
CA SER A 220 29.71 -21.19 -13.17
C SER A 220 28.32 -20.69 -12.78
N THR A 221 27.99 -19.46 -13.16
CA THR A 221 26.70 -18.84 -12.83
C THR A 221 26.23 -18.00 -14.02
N SER A 222 24.95 -18.10 -14.37
CA SER A 222 24.38 -17.33 -15.46
C SER A 222 22.93 -16.96 -15.16
N TYR A 223 22.53 -15.73 -15.51
CA TYR A 223 21.17 -15.25 -15.43
C TYR A 223 20.66 -15.06 -16.85
N MET A 224 19.61 -15.80 -17.22
CA MET A 224 19.03 -15.72 -18.55
C MET A 224 17.65 -15.08 -18.49
N CYS A 225 17.51 -13.96 -19.18
CA CYS A 225 16.24 -13.27 -19.35
C CYS A 225 15.61 -13.62 -20.69
N SER A 226 14.32 -13.90 -20.68
CA SER A 226 13.50 -14.03 -21.89
C SER A 226 12.20 -13.25 -21.74
N ILE A 227 11.66 -12.82 -22.87
CA ILE A 227 10.43 -12.03 -22.93
C ILE A 227 9.38 -12.90 -23.61
N HIS A 228 8.24 -13.04 -22.96
CA HIS A 228 7.12 -13.85 -23.43
C HIS A 228 5.88 -12.99 -23.53
N LYS A 229 5.10 -13.16 -24.61
CA LYS A 229 3.81 -12.48 -24.71
C LYS A 229 2.89 -13.01 -23.61
N GLY A 230 2.29 -12.10 -22.85
CA GLY A 230 1.35 -12.46 -21.80
C GLY A 230 -0.01 -12.85 -22.32
N ILE A 231 -0.73 -13.68 -21.57
CA ILE A 231 -2.16 -13.83 -21.81
C ILE A 231 -2.86 -12.65 -21.17
N SER A 232 -3.74 -12.04 -21.96
CA SER A 232 -4.70 -11.07 -21.49
C SER A 232 -6.10 -11.51 -21.90
N PHE A 233 -7.10 -11.14 -21.12
CA PHE A 233 -8.49 -11.49 -21.36
C PHE A 233 -9.36 -10.24 -21.36
N ASP A 234 -10.50 -10.30 -22.02
CA ASP A 234 -11.50 -9.21 -22.02
C ASP A 234 -12.28 -9.12 -20.70
N LYS A 235 -12.10 -10.14 -19.83
CA LYS A 235 -12.69 -10.20 -18.49
C LYS A 235 -11.61 -10.33 -17.42
N PRO A 236 -11.83 -9.78 -16.21
CA PRO A 236 -10.89 -9.92 -15.12
C PRO A 236 -10.81 -11.38 -14.66
N LEU A 237 -9.64 -11.99 -14.78
CA LEU A 237 -9.33 -13.35 -14.33
C LEU A 237 -8.17 -13.32 -13.35
N HIS A 238 -8.03 -14.36 -12.52
CA HIS A 238 -6.93 -14.46 -11.57
C HIS A 238 -6.08 -15.71 -11.83
N TYR A 239 -4.76 -15.56 -11.66
CA TYR A 239 -3.89 -16.71 -11.40
C TYR A 239 -4.18 -17.27 -10.00
N VAL A 240 -4.26 -18.59 -9.93
CA VAL A 240 -4.68 -19.35 -8.76
C VAL A 240 -3.70 -20.46 -8.37
N GLY A 241 -2.70 -20.75 -9.22
CA GLY A 241 -1.76 -21.85 -8.95
C GLY A 241 -0.40 -21.76 -9.67
N GLY A 242 0.50 -22.66 -9.26
CA GLY A 242 1.98 -22.62 -9.37
C GLY A 242 2.58 -22.76 -7.96
N PHE A 243 2.05 -21.94 -7.05
CA PHE A 243 1.78 -22.23 -5.64
C PHE A 243 0.27 -21.95 -5.43
N MET A 244 -0.43 -22.77 -4.65
CA MET A 244 -1.90 -22.67 -4.57
C MET A 244 -2.34 -21.46 -3.74
N TYR A 245 -3.01 -20.49 -4.37
CA TYR A 245 -3.57 -19.34 -3.64
C TYR A 245 -4.82 -19.73 -2.83
N PRO A 246 -5.08 -19.10 -1.66
CA PRO A 246 -6.30 -19.32 -0.88
C PRO A 246 -7.58 -19.07 -1.68
N ARG A 247 -8.67 -19.81 -1.43
CA ARG A 247 -9.90 -19.83 -2.26
C ARG A 247 -10.49 -18.44 -2.59
N ASN A 248 -10.38 -17.48 -1.69
CA ASN A 248 -10.89 -16.12 -1.84
C ASN A 248 -9.91 -15.14 -2.48
N VAL A 249 -8.65 -15.55 -2.69
CA VAL A 249 -7.54 -14.70 -3.16
C VAL A 249 -7.01 -15.22 -4.49
N GLY A 250 -6.77 -14.33 -5.44
CA GLY A 250 -6.04 -14.69 -6.67
C GLY A 250 -5.24 -13.51 -7.19
N TYR A 251 -4.14 -13.79 -7.88
CA TYR A 251 -3.30 -12.74 -8.45
C TYR A 251 -3.93 -12.22 -9.74
N PRO A 252 -4.19 -10.92 -9.88
CA PRO A 252 -4.94 -10.38 -11.01
C PRO A 252 -4.19 -10.59 -12.33
N ILE A 253 -4.89 -11.14 -13.32
CA ILE A 253 -4.43 -11.17 -14.71
C ILE A 253 -4.88 -9.85 -15.35
N PRO A 254 -3.96 -9.10 -15.94
CA PRO A 254 -4.30 -7.84 -16.58
C PRO A 254 -5.30 -8.01 -17.73
N LEU A 255 -6.20 -7.04 -17.88
CA LEU A 255 -7.09 -6.96 -19.04
C LEU A 255 -6.28 -6.70 -20.32
N ALA A 256 -6.78 -7.16 -21.46
CA ALA A 256 -6.16 -6.90 -22.77
C ALA A 256 -5.97 -5.42 -23.05
N SER A 257 -6.87 -4.57 -22.55
CA SER A 257 -6.88 -3.12 -22.72
C SER A 257 -5.96 -2.34 -21.79
N GLU A 258 -5.52 -2.92 -20.66
CA GLU A 258 -4.90 -2.15 -19.56
C GLU A 258 -3.59 -2.74 -19.05
N GLY A 259 -3.22 -3.94 -19.51
CA GLY A 259 -2.17 -4.75 -18.93
C GLY A 259 -0.81 -4.73 -19.61
N PRO A 260 0.27 -5.09 -18.88
CA PRO A 260 1.55 -5.41 -19.50
C PRO A 260 1.39 -6.55 -20.52
N LYS A 261 1.78 -6.28 -21.77
CA LYS A 261 1.68 -7.23 -22.89
C LYS A 261 2.72 -8.36 -22.83
N PHE A 262 3.72 -8.22 -21.97
CA PHE A 262 4.86 -9.12 -21.90
C PHE A 262 5.22 -9.49 -20.46
N TYR A 263 5.60 -10.75 -20.26
CA TYR A 263 6.22 -11.26 -19.06
C TYR A 263 7.72 -11.42 -19.29
N ARG A 264 8.52 -10.99 -18.32
CA ARG A 264 9.95 -11.31 -18.26
C ARG A 264 10.14 -12.57 -17.42
N LEU A 265 10.67 -13.62 -18.03
CA LEU A 265 11.13 -14.82 -17.33
C LEU A 265 12.64 -14.71 -17.13
N GLU A 266 13.07 -14.78 -15.88
CA GLU A 266 14.47 -14.78 -15.50
C GLU A 266 14.82 -16.13 -14.86
N VAL A 267 15.78 -16.85 -15.44
CA VAL A 267 16.22 -18.15 -14.95
C VAL A 267 17.67 -18.05 -14.49
N HIS A 268 17.90 -18.37 -13.22
CA HIS A 268 19.22 -18.45 -12.62
C HIS A 268 19.78 -19.88 -12.76
N TYR A 269 20.91 -20.00 -13.46
CA TYR A 269 21.65 -21.24 -13.62
C TYR A 269 22.88 -21.24 -12.72
N ASP A 270 22.93 -22.21 -11.81
CA ASP A 270 24.12 -22.56 -11.05
C ASP A 270 24.76 -23.81 -11.67
N ASN A 271 25.90 -23.63 -12.33
CA ASN A 271 26.62 -24.63 -13.11
C ASN A 271 28.00 -24.88 -12.50
N ALA A 272 28.03 -25.34 -11.25
CA ALA A 272 29.28 -25.67 -10.55
C ALA A 272 30.18 -26.66 -11.31
N GLU A 273 29.58 -27.57 -12.09
CA GLU A 273 30.30 -28.55 -12.90
C GLU A 273 30.82 -28.00 -14.24
N LYS A 274 30.46 -26.76 -14.61
CA LYS A 274 30.91 -26.08 -15.84
C LYS A 274 30.67 -26.90 -17.10
N LYS A 275 29.53 -27.60 -17.15
CA LYS A 275 29.13 -28.41 -18.30
C LYS A 275 28.25 -27.60 -19.23
N GLU A 276 28.46 -27.76 -20.52
CA GLU A 276 27.55 -27.20 -21.52
C GLU A 276 26.30 -28.09 -21.62
N PHE A 277 25.12 -27.48 -21.53
CA PHE A 277 23.85 -28.17 -21.71
C PHE A 277 22.80 -27.24 -22.33
N LYS A 278 21.77 -27.84 -22.93
CA LYS A 278 20.60 -27.12 -23.45
C LYS A 278 19.45 -27.20 -22.47
N ASP A 279 18.78 -26.08 -22.29
CA ASP A 279 17.70 -25.94 -21.32
C ASP A 279 16.53 -25.13 -21.88
N SER A 280 15.31 -25.58 -21.62
CA SER A 280 14.06 -24.91 -22.02
C SER A 280 13.13 -24.72 -20.81
N SER A 281 13.70 -24.39 -19.66
CA SER A 281 12.95 -24.26 -18.41
C SER A 281 12.00 -23.08 -18.39
N GLY A 282 11.01 -23.17 -17.51
CA GLY A 282 10.19 -22.03 -17.14
C GLY A 282 9.14 -22.38 -16.11
N ILE A 283 8.02 -21.66 -16.12
CA ILE A 283 6.96 -21.75 -15.13
C ILE A 283 5.61 -22.02 -15.79
N SER A 284 4.80 -22.85 -15.13
CA SER A 284 3.40 -23.08 -15.47
C SER A 284 2.52 -22.35 -14.47
N MET A 285 1.66 -21.48 -14.96
CA MET A 285 0.71 -20.70 -14.19
C MET A 285 -0.69 -21.29 -14.37
N LEU A 286 -1.42 -21.49 -13.28
CA LEU A 286 -2.81 -21.93 -13.32
C LEU A 286 -3.71 -20.70 -13.12
N TYR A 287 -4.78 -20.58 -13.89
CA TYR A 287 -5.76 -19.50 -13.75
C TYR A 287 -7.19 -20.02 -13.73
N SER A 288 -8.07 -19.27 -13.06
CA SER A 288 -9.50 -19.59 -12.95
C SER A 288 -10.32 -18.91 -14.03
N ASP A 289 -11.46 -19.51 -14.41
CA ASP A 289 -12.39 -18.93 -15.38
C ASP A 289 -13.23 -17.75 -14.82
N ARG A 290 -13.14 -17.48 -13.52
CA ARG A 290 -13.81 -16.39 -12.80
C ARG A 290 -12.84 -15.70 -11.82
N PRO A 291 -12.96 -14.39 -11.59
CA PRO A 291 -12.15 -13.70 -10.60
C PRO A 291 -12.51 -14.14 -9.19
N ARG A 292 -11.53 -14.10 -8.29
CA ARG A 292 -11.75 -14.34 -6.85
C ARG A 292 -12.08 -13.00 -6.15
N PRO A 293 -12.75 -13.02 -4.99
CA PRO A 293 -13.15 -11.80 -4.27
C PRO A 293 -12.03 -10.83 -3.92
N THR A 294 -10.79 -11.32 -3.78
CA THR A 294 -9.65 -10.53 -3.31
C THR A 294 -8.47 -10.66 -4.27
N ASN A 295 -7.85 -9.53 -4.60
CA ASN A 295 -6.65 -9.47 -5.42
C ASN A 295 -5.41 -9.71 -4.56
N ALA A 296 -4.52 -10.59 -5.01
CA ALA A 296 -3.21 -10.77 -4.41
C ALA A 296 -2.21 -9.75 -4.96
N ALA A 297 -1.23 -9.39 -4.14
CA ALA A 297 -0.03 -8.66 -4.56
C ALA A 297 1.20 -9.35 -3.96
N ILE A 298 2.34 -9.23 -4.63
CA ILE A 298 3.63 -9.74 -4.14
C ILE A 298 4.46 -8.53 -3.72
N MET A 299 4.94 -8.54 -2.49
CA MET A 299 5.83 -7.51 -1.95
C MET A 299 7.17 -8.16 -1.60
N GLU A 300 8.25 -7.63 -2.16
CA GLU A 300 9.61 -8.02 -1.78
C GLU A 300 10.05 -7.17 -0.59
N ILE A 301 10.40 -7.82 0.52
CA ILE A 301 10.90 -7.17 1.74
C ILE A 301 12.30 -7.69 1.99
N GLY A 302 13.30 -6.82 1.97
CA GLY A 302 14.68 -7.24 2.15
C GLY A 302 15.70 -6.16 1.88
N LEU A 303 16.95 -6.59 1.81
CA LEU A 303 18.10 -5.75 1.50
C LEU A 303 18.24 -5.62 -0.01
N THR A 304 18.50 -4.41 -0.50
CA THR A 304 18.73 -4.16 -1.92
C THR A 304 20.07 -4.76 -2.37
N TYR A 305 20.10 -5.35 -3.56
CA TYR A 305 21.31 -5.90 -4.16
C TYR A 305 22.06 -4.80 -4.93
N GLY A 306 23.26 -4.40 -4.48
CA GLY A 306 24.18 -3.57 -5.26
C GLY A 306 24.90 -2.45 -4.49
N PRO A 307 25.94 -1.83 -5.08
CA PRO A 307 26.75 -0.77 -4.45
C PRO A 307 26.11 0.62 -4.49
N LEU A 308 24.82 0.74 -4.83
CA LEU A 308 24.13 2.02 -4.94
C LEU A 308 23.84 2.58 -3.53
N GLN A 309 24.56 3.66 -3.19
CA GLN A 309 24.33 4.51 -2.01
C GLN A 309 24.44 3.81 -0.63
N GLY A 310 25.61 3.25 -0.33
CA GLY A 310 26.04 3.05 1.07
C GLY A 310 25.38 1.90 1.85
N THR A 311 24.65 1.01 1.19
CA THR A 311 24.02 -0.19 1.77
C THR A 311 24.78 -1.48 1.45
N GLU A 312 26.12 -1.43 1.47
CA GLU A 312 26.93 -2.64 1.28
C GLU A 312 26.82 -3.54 2.52
N VAL A 313 25.98 -4.57 2.43
CA VAL A 313 25.83 -5.57 3.49
C VAL A 313 26.86 -6.67 3.27
N SER A 314 27.91 -6.66 4.07
CA SER A 314 28.96 -7.69 4.08
C SER A 314 28.81 -8.62 5.29
N VAL A 315 29.09 -9.90 5.10
CA VAL A 315 29.13 -10.88 6.20
C VAL A 315 30.60 -11.19 6.51
N PRO A 316 31.11 -10.81 7.70
CA PRO A 316 32.51 -11.03 8.05
C PRO A 316 32.82 -12.53 8.21
N VAL A 317 34.00 -12.94 7.74
CA VAL A 317 34.47 -14.33 7.82
C VAL A 317 34.88 -14.67 9.27
N GLY A 318 34.53 -15.87 9.73
CA GLY A 318 34.94 -16.40 11.04
C GLY A 318 33.94 -16.22 12.18
N TYR A 319 32.82 -15.55 11.95
CA TYR A 319 31.75 -15.40 12.95
C TYR A 319 30.72 -16.53 12.84
N PRO A 320 30.35 -17.21 13.95
CA PRO A 320 29.42 -18.35 13.91
C PRO A 320 27.97 -17.94 13.64
N LYS A 321 27.61 -16.68 13.92
CA LYS A 321 26.28 -16.11 13.63
C LYS A 321 26.43 -14.62 13.35
N VAL A 322 25.91 -14.18 12.21
CA VAL A 322 25.81 -12.76 11.82
C VAL A 322 24.36 -12.49 11.47
N SER A 323 23.82 -11.37 11.95
CA SER A 323 22.43 -10.98 11.68
C SER A 323 22.43 -9.63 10.99
N ASN A 324 22.00 -9.64 9.72
CA ASN A 324 21.76 -8.43 8.96
C ASN A 324 20.30 -8.04 9.13
N ILE A 325 20.06 -6.84 9.66
CA ILE A 325 18.71 -6.38 9.97
C ILE A 325 18.36 -5.28 8.98
N TYR A 326 17.33 -5.52 8.17
CA TYR A 326 16.67 -4.47 7.42
C TYR A 326 15.66 -3.78 8.35
N ILE A 327 15.92 -2.52 8.69
CA ILE A 327 14.94 -1.67 9.36
C ILE A 327 14.29 -0.84 8.26
N PRO A 328 13.00 -1.06 7.95
CA PRO A 328 12.31 -0.21 6.98
C PRO A 328 12.42 1.24 7.47
N PRO A 329 12.73 2.21 6.59
CA PRO A 329 12.81 3.60 6.98
C PRO A 329 11.48 3.95 7.66
N LYS A 330 11.56 4.40 8.92
CA LYS A 330 10.40 4.97 9.60
C LYS A 330 9.91 6.11 8.73
N THR A 331 8.76 5.94 8.12
CA THR A 331 8.01 7.04 7.56
C THR A 331 7.68 8.02 8.69
N GLY A 332 8.52 9.04 8.86
CA GLY A 332 8.26 10.21 9.70
C GLY A 332 8.25 10.01 11.22
N ASN A 333 9.29 10.52 11.86
CA ASN A 333 9.41 10.98 13.25
C ASN A 333 9.60 9.95 14.39
N CYS A 334 10.87 9.79 14.80
CA CYS A 334 11.22 9.68 16.21
C CYS A 334 12.14 10.84 16.59
N SER A 335 11.59 11.96 17.05
CA SER A 335 12.31 12.87 17.93
C SER A 335 12.26 12.30 19.35
N SER A 336 13.46 12.01 19.86
CA SER A 336 13.89 12.04 21.27
C SER A 336 12.79 12.06 22.34
N GLY A 337 12.76 11.00 23.14
CA GLY A 337 11.92 10.91 24.34
C GLY A 337 12.15 12.07 25.31
N LEU A 338 11.15 12.95 25.41
CA LEU A 338 10.90 13.74 26.61
C LEU A 338 9.68 13.13 27.31
N ARG A 339 9.84 12.81 28.61
CA ARG A 339 8.72 12.44 29.48
C ARG A 339 7.77 13.63 29.62
N ILE A 340 6.70 13.64 28.83
CA ILE A 340 5.59 14.58 29.00
C ILE A 340 4.50 13.89 29.84
N SER A 341 3.96 14.63 30.80
CA SER A 341 3.00 14.19 31.81
C SER A 341 1.72 13.57 31.22
N LYS A 342 1.10 12.65 31.99
CA LYS A 342 -0.08 11.83 31.63
C LYS A 342 -1.29 12.60 31.05
N LEU A 343 -1.39 13.92 31.26
CA LEU A 343 -2.49 14.74 30.73
C LEU A 343 -2.40 14.93 29.21
N ASN A 344 -1.18 14.97 28.64
CA ASN A 344 -0.98 15.15 27.20
C ASN A 344 -1.14 13.84 26.40
N GLN A 345 -1.10 12.67 27.06
CA GLN A 345 -1.22 11.38 26.37
C GLN A 345 -2.58 11.18 25.70
N LYS A 346 -3.69 11.57 26.34
CA LYS A 346 -5.04 11.42 25.74
C LYS A 346 -5.28 12.35 24.57
N LEU A 347 -4.79 13.59 24.66
CA LEU A 347 -4.85 14.57 23.59
C LEU A 347 -3.97 14.15 22.40
N LEU A 348 -2.77 13.63 22.66
CA LEU A 348 -1.88 13.09 21.62
C LEU A 348 -2.43 11.81 20.98
N GLN A 349 -3.04 10.90 21.74
CA GLN A 349 -3.70 9.70 21.20
C GLN A 349 -4.81 10.06 20.21
N PHE A 350 -5.65 11.04 20.58
CA PHE A 350 -6.72 11.53 19.70
C PHE A 350 -6.19 12.07 18.36
N PHE A 351 -5.04 12.77 18.36
CA PHE A 351 -4.42 13.27 17.12
C PHE A 351 -3.61 12.21 16.35
N ASP A 352 -3.25 11.08 16.96
CA ASP A 352 -2.58 9.96 16.28
C ASP A 352 -3.58 8.99 15.64
N ASP A 353 -4.81 8.89 16.16
CA ASP A 353 -5.88 8.10 15.55
C ASP A 353 -6.45 8.74 14.27
N ILE A 354 -6.20 10.04 14.04
CA ILE A 354 -6.61 10.73 12.81
C ILE A 354 -5.56 10.48 11.73
N PRO A 355 -5.92 9.86 10.59
CA PRO A 355 -4.99 9.69 9.48
C PRO A 355 -4.41 11.04 9.03
N LYS A 356 -3.09 11.13 8.92
CA LYS A 356 -2.37 12.39 8.62
C LYS A 356 -2.83 13.06 7.31
N ARG A 357 -3.45 12.32 6.39
CA ARG A 357 -4.10 12.85 5.17
C ARG A 357 -5.27 13.81 5.45
N TYR A 358 -6.08 13.56 6.49
CA TYR A 358 -7.15 14.48 6.89
C TYR A 358 -6.57 15.73 7.55
N VAL A 359 -5.46 15.59 8.28
CA VAL A 359 -4.72 16.74 8.82
C VAL A 359 -4.21 17.61 7.67
N LEU A 360 -3.61 17.01 6.63
CA LEU A 360 -3.18 17.74 5.43
C LEU A 360 -4.34 18.47 4.74
N ALA A 361 -5.51 17.82 4.62
CA ALA A 361 -6.69 18.44 4.01
C ALA A 361 -7.22 19.65 4.80
N VAL A 362 -7.24 19.54 6.13
CA VAL A 362 -7.62 20.65 7.02
C VAL A 362 -6.58 21.77 6.95
N LEU A 363 -5.28 21.45 6.92
CA LEU A 363 -4.22 22.45 6.76
C LEU A 363 -4.27 23.12 5.39
N ALA A 364 -4.59 22.38 4.32
CA ALA A 364 -4.79 22.91 2.98
C ALA A 364 -5.98 23.88 2.94
N PHE A 365 -7.09 23.49 3.55
CA PHE A 365 -8.28 24.34 3.70
C PHE A 365 -7.92 25.67 4.38
N PHE A 366 -7.33 25.64 5.57
CA PHE A 366 -6.97 26.86 6.30
C PHE A 366 -5.83 27.64 5.63
N GLY A 367 -4.91 26.96 4.94
CA GLY A 367 -3.85 27.58 4.16
C GLY A 367 -4.40 28.44 3.04
N PHE A 368 -5.35 27.92 2.27
CA PHE A 368 -5.98 28.67 1.17
C PHE A 368 -6.95 29.77 1.64
N VAL A 369 -7.66 29.54 2.76
CA VAL A 369 -8.41 30.59 3.46
C VAL A 369 -7.45 31.74 3.79
N THR A 370 -6.31 31.45 4.41
CA THR A 370 -5.32 32.46 4.79
C THR A 370 -4.68 33.13 3.57
N GLU A 371 -4.32 32.38 2.53
CA GLU A 371 -3.78 32.93 1.27
C GLU A 371 -4.72 33.98 0.67
N TYR A 372 -6.02 33.64 0.56
CA TYR A 372 -7.01 34.58 0.02
C TYR A 372 -7.24 35.78 0.93
N ALA A 373 -7.26 35.60 2.25
CA ALA A 373 -7.32 36.72 3.20
C ALA A 373 -6.17 37.73 2.97
N LEU A 374 -4.94 37.23 2.82
CA LEU A 374 -3.75 38.06 2.56
C LEU A 374 -3.80 38.75 1.19
N ARG A 375 -4.46 38.14 0.21
CA ARG A 375 -4.63 38.74 -1.14
C ARG A 375 -5.59 39.93 -1.10
N ILE A 376 -6.70 39.80 -0.39
CA ILE A 376 -7.85 40.73 -0.46
C ILE A 376 -7.84 41.82 0.60
N ASN A 377 -7.10 41.65 1.70
CA ASN A 377 -7.14 42.56 2.83
C ASN A 377 -6.96 44.04 2.43
N ILE A 378 -6.04 44.35 1.52
CA ILE A 378 -5.80 45.71 1.06
C ILE A 378 -6.85 46.18 0.07
N ASN A 379 -7.45 45.26 -0.72
CA ASN A 379 -8.53 45.60 -1.65
C ASN A 379 -9.75 46.14 -0.91
N VAL A 380 -9.96 45.69 0.33
CA VAL A 380 -11.04 46.15 1.21
C VAL A 380 -10.58 47.33 2.07
N ALA A 381 -9.37 47.26 2.65
CA ALA A 381 -8.86 48.29 3.56
C ALA A 381 -8.61 49.64 2.87
N ILE A 382 -8.24 49.65 1.58
CA ILE A 382 -7.93 50.88 0.85
C ILE A 382 -9.12 51.86 0.83
N LEU A 383 -10.35 51.34 0.86
CA LEU A 383 -11.58 52.14 0.89
C LEU A 383 -11.71 53.01 2.14
N ALA A 384 -11.12 52.57 3.26
CA ALA A 384 -11.07 53.33 4.51
C ALA A 384 -9.75 54.11 4.69
N MET A 385 -8.72 53.77 3.93
CA MET A 385 -7.40 54.41 4.01
C MET A 385 -7.30 55.68 3.16
N VAL A 386 -8.06 55.76 2.07
CA VAL A 386 -7.98 56.85 1.09
C VAL A 386 -8.99 57.96 1.36
N ASN A 387 -8.54 59.20 1.19
CA ASN A 387 -9.37 60.39 1.19
C ASN A 387 -10.21 60.46 -0.10
N ASN A 388 -11.51 60.17 -0.01
CA ASN A 388 -12.46 60.16 -1.11
C ASN A 388 -12.96 61.57 -1.48
N THR A 389 -12.88 62.57 -0.59
CA THR A 389 -13.25 63.96 -0.89
C THR A 389 -12.20 64.70 -1.73
N ALA A 390 -10.96 64.20 -1.78
CA ALA A 390 -9.87 64.75 -2.58
C ALA A 390 -9.93 64.36 -4.09
N ILE A 391 -10.81 63.43 -4.49
CA ILE A 391 -10.86 62.89 -5.85
C ILE A 391 -11.85 63.71 -6.72
N PRO A 392 -11.43 64.37 -7.83
CA PRO A 392 -12.23 65.43 -8.46
C PRO A 392 -13.43 64.97 -9.32
N HIS A 393 -13.78 63.68 -9.33
CA HIS A 393 -14.65 63.11 -10.38
C HIS A 393 -15.84 62.28 -9.88
N LEU A 394 -16.06 62.12 -8.57
CA LEU A 394 -17.21 61.36 -8.08
C LEU A 394 -18.46 62.25 -8.04
N PRO A 395 -19.50 61.99 -8.86
CA PRO A 395 -20.82 62.53 -8.60
C PRO A 395 -21.26 61.95 -7.25
N VAL A 396 -21.68 62.83 -6.34
CA VAL A 396 -22.14 62.53 -4.98
C VAL A 396 -23.36 61.56 -4.93
N GLU A 397 -23.85 61.10 -6.09
CA GLU A 397 -25.00 60.19 -6.24
C GLU A 397 -24.69 58.72 -5.87
N GLY A 398 -23.41 58.30 -5.88
CA GLY A 398 -23.03 56.91 -5.57
C GLY A 398 -23.02 56.54 -4.07
N PHE A 399 -22.89 57.53 -3.19
CA PHE A 399 -22.86 57.34 -1.72
C PHE A 399 -24.26 57.29 -1.08
N ALA A 400 -25.33 57.47 -1.87
CA ALA A 400 -26.72 57.59 -1.41
C ALA A 400 -27.46 56.24 -1.24
N ALA A 401 -26.76 55.10 -1.19
CA ALA A 401 -27.43 53.82 -0.97
C ALA A 401 -28.08 53.73 0.43
N CYS A 402 -27.45 54.39 1.39
CA CYS A 402 -27.95 54.61 2.74
C CYS A 402 -28.48 56.03 2.84
N ASP A 403 -29.72 56.26 2.40
CA ASP A 403 -30.51 57.44 2.76
C ASP A 403 -30.71 57.45 4.29
N LEU A 404 -29.69 57.87 5.03
CA LEU A 404 -29.94 58.62 6.24
C LEU A 404 -30.56 59.93 5.78
N ASN A 405 -31.68 60.32 6.38
CA ASN A 405 -32.37 61.56 6.08
C ASN A 405 -31.51 62.73 6.60
N VAL A 406 -30.38 63.02 5.93
CA VAL A 406 -29.38 64.03 6.31
C VAL A 406 -30.05 65.41 6.38
N SER A 407 -31.07 65.64 5.55
CA SER A 407 -31.89 66.85 5.54
C SER A 407 -32.74 67.07 6.80
N ALA A 408 -33.04 66.02 7.57
CA ALA A 408 -33.82 66.13 8.81
C ALA A 408 -32.94 66.35 10.06
N VAL A 409 -31.64 66.08 9.96
CA VAL A 409 -30.67 66.20 11.07
C VAL A 409 -29.80 67.45 10.94
N LEU A 410 -29.50 67.90 9.71
CA LEU A 410 -28.62 69.04 9.46
C LEU A 410 -29.41 70.26 8.97
N GLY A 411 -29.82 71.10 9.92
CA GLY A 411 -30.04 72.51 9.62
C GLY A 411 -28.75 73.16 9.10
N ASN A 412 -28.87 73.99 8.06
CA ASN A 412 -27.85 74.91 7.52
C ASN A 412 -26.39 74.37 7.38
N ALA A 413 -26.14 73.67 6.27
CA ALA A 413 -25.02 73.81 5.32
C ALA A 413 -23.57 74.10 5.79
N THR A 414 -23.18 73.89 7.04
CA THR A 414 -21.78 74.08 7.50
C THR A 414 -21.15 72.87 8.18
N GLN A 415 -21.92 71.80 8.43
CA GLN A 415 -21.46 70.54 9.02
C GLN A 415 -21.38 69.39 8.00
N ARG A 416 -21.03 69.69 6.74
CA ARG A 416 -20.91 68.66 5.68
C ARG A 416 -19.64 67.81 5.83
N THR A 417 -18.63 68.29 6.55
CA THR A 417 -17.25 67.75 6.54
C THR A 417 -16.91 66.79 7.69
N ASP A 418 -17.68 66.75 8.77
CA ASP A 418 -17.27 66.03 10.00
C ASP A 418 -17.89 64.61 10.13
N LEU A 419 -18.81 64.22 9.23
CA LEU A 419 -19.57 62.95 9.32
C LEU A 419 -19.07 61.84 8.39
N LEU A 420 -18.13 62.15 7.48
CA LEU A 420 -17.40 61.18 6.68
C LEU A 420 -15.99 61.16 7.25
N ALA A 421 -15.66 60.17 8.07
CA ALA A 421 -14.27 59.91 8.43
C ALA A 421 -13.53 59.55 7.15
N ASP A 422 -12.96 60.55 6.49
CA ASP A 422 -12.23 60.37 5.25
C ASP A 422 -10.84 59.84 5.54
N GLY A 423 -10.31 59.03 4.63
CA GLY A 423 -9.03 58.34 4.85
C GLY A 423 -7.85 59.30 4.98
N GLU A 424 -6.78 58.84 5.64
CA GLU A 424 -5.57 59.64 5.91
C GLU A 424 -4.75 59.91 4.63
N TYR A 425 -4.85 59.06 3.61
CA TYR A 425 -3.97 59.10 2.46
C TYR A 425 -4.64 59.67 1.20
N GLU A 426 -4.01 60.65 0.56
CA GLU A 426 -4.42 61.21 -0.73
C GLU A 426 -3.91 60.35 -1.90
N TRP A 427 -4.46 59.15 -2.08
CA TRP A 427 -4.13 58.28 -3.21
C TRP A 427 -5.21 58.38 -4.30
N ASP A 428 -4.83 58.87 -5.48
CA ASP A 428 -5.73 58.90 -6.63
C ASP A 428 -6.07 57.48 -7.14
N GLU A 429 -7.04 57.40 -8.07
CA GLU A 429 -7.51 56.12 -8.60
C GLU A 429 -6.38 55.33 -9.29
N GLU A 430 -5.39 56.02 -9.87
CA GLU A 430 -4.24 55.40 -10.52
C GLU A 430 -3.31 54.74 -9.49
N ILE A 431 -2.98 55.43 -8.40
CA ILE A 431 -2.18 54.88 -7.30
C ILE A 431 -2.93 53.72 -6.64
N GLN A 432 -4.24 53.84 -6.42
CA GLN A 432 -5.04 52.74 -5.88
C GLN A 432 -4.94 51.51 -6.80
N ALA A 433 -5.20 51.67 -8.09
CA ALA A 433 -5.09 50.59 -9.06
C ALA A 433 -3.68 49.98 -9.09
N LEU A 434 -2.64 50.81 -8.98
CA LEU A 434 -1.24 50.39 -8.90
C LEU A 434 -0.98 49.53 -7.65
N VAL A 435 -1.42 49.97 -6.47
CA VAL A 435 -1.26 49.21 -5.21
C VAL A 435 -1.99 47.87 -5.30
N LEU A 436 -3.24 47.84 -5.78
CA LEU A 436 -4.00 46.60 -5.93
C LEU A 436 -3.34 45.65 -6.95
N GLY A 437 -2.89 46.17 -8.08
CA GLY A 437 -2.31 45.40 -9.18
C GLY A 437 -0.91 44.84 -8.90
N SER A 438 -0.10 45.56 -8.12
CA SER A 438 1.32 45.21 -7.85
C SER A 438 1.54 43.83 -7.24
N PHE A 439 0.55 43.30 -6.52
CA PHE A 439 0.55 41.92 -6.02
C PHE A 439 0.73 40.89 -7.15
N PHE A 440 0.08 41.09 -8.29
CA PHE A 440 0.15 40.18 -9.43
C PHE A 440 1.49 40.26 -10.16
N TRP A 441 2.22 41.37 -10.04
CA TRP A 441 3.58 41.46 -10.59
C TRP A 441 4.53 40.48 -9.88
N GLY A 442 4.36 40.35 -8.56
CA GLY A 442 5.10 39.38 -7.74
C GLY A 442 4.78 37.93 -8.10
N TYR A 443 3.53 37.61 -8.46
CA TYR A 443 3.10 36.25 -8.82
C TYR A 443 3.91 35.63 -9.96
N ILE A 444 4.42 36.46 -10.88
CA ILE A 444 5.22 36.03 -12.04
C ILE A 444 6.61 35.54 -11.61
N LEU A 445 7.16 36.13 -10.53
CA LEU A 445 8.47 35.80 -9.98
C LEU A 445 8.29 34.70 -8.93
N THR A 446 8.47 33.44 -9.30
CA THR A 446 8.17 32.31 -8.38
C THR A 446 9.32 32.04 -7.39
N SER A 447 8.98 31.89 -6.11
CA SER A 447 9.91 31.48 -5.04
C SER A 447 9.96 29.94 -4.87
N LYS A 448 11.08 29.40 -4.38
CA LYS A 448 11.26 27.94 -4.12
C LYS A 448 10.91 27.51 -2.69
N LEU A 449 10.20 28.35 -1.93
CA LEU A 449 9.87 28.11 -0.52
C LEU A 449 8.74 27.07 -0.38
N LEU A 450 8.81 26.28 0.70
CA LEU A 450 7.74 25.35 1.09
C LEU A 450 6.46 26.13 1.43
N PHE A 451 5.30 25.64 0.98
CA PHE A 451 3.97 26.28 1.07
C PHE A 451 3.69 26.97 2.42
N GLY A 452 3.85 26.25 3.54
CA GLY A 452 3.58 26.82 4.86
C GLY A 452 4.56 27.92 5.28
N GLY A 453 5.82 27.79 4.87
CA GLY A 453 6.86 28.79 5.15
C GLY A 453 6.65 30.07 4.36
N SER A 454 6.27 29.97 3.08
CA SER A 454 5.98 31.15 2.26
C SER A 454 4.76 31.91 2.77
N LEU A 455 3.72 31.19 3.22
CA LEU A 455 2.51 31.80 3.78
C LEU A 455 2.79 32.53 5.10
N MET A 456 3.61 31.95 5.99
CA MET A 456 4.00 32.58 7.25
C MET A 456 4.78 33.88 7.02
N VAL A 457 5.77 33.85 6.11
CA VAL A 457 6.54 35.05 5.76
C VAL A 457 5.63 36.10 5.10
N ALA A 458 4.72 35.68 4.21
CA ALA A 458 3.74 36.58 3.59
C ALA A 458 2.83 37.25 4.63
N SER A 459 2.35 36.51 5.64
CA SER A 459 1.58 37.08 6.76
C SER A 459 2.38 38.11 7.56
N MET A 460 3.65 37.81 7.87
CA MET A 460 4.52 38.74 8.60
C MET A 460 4.78 40.03 7.82
N ILE A 461 5.07 39.91 6.52
CA ILE A 461 5.26 41.06 5.63
C ILE A 461 3.95 41.87 5.54
N THR A 462 2.81 41.19 5.43
CA THR A 462 1.49 41.83 5.36
C THR A 462 1.15 42.62 6.63
N PHE A 463 1.59 42.15 7.80
CA PHE A 463 1.41 42.88 9.07
C PHE A 463 2.15 44.24 9.08
N LEU A 464 3.18 44.40 8.25
CA LEU A 464 3.92 45.67 8.09
C LEU A 464 3.23 46.67 7.16
N THR A 465 2.08 46.32 6.56
CA THR A 465 1.37 47.19 5.61
C THR A 465 1.02 48.58 6.18
N PRO A 466 0.49 48.73 7.41
CA PRO A 466 0.20 50.05 7.97
C PRO A 466 1.46 50.91 8.12
N LEU A 467 2.57 50.31 8.55
CA LEU A 467 3.86 51.00 8.65
C LEU A 467 4.37 51.41 7.26
N ALA A 468 4.26 50.53 6.27
CA ALA A 468 4.65 50.83 4.89
C ALA A 468 3.80 51.98 4.30
N ALA A 469 2.51 52.03 4.60
CA ALA A 469 1.63 53.12 4.15
C ALA A 469 2.08 54.49 4.70
N SER A 470 2.59 54.54 5.94
CA SER A 470 3.15 55.76 6.52
C SER A 470 4.41 56.28 5.82
N TRP A 471 5.14 55.42 5.10
CA TRP A 471 6.33 55.78 4.32
C TRP A 471 6.00 56.13 2.86
N GLY A 472 4.73 55.95 2.44
CA GLY A 472 4.23 56.28 1.11
C GLY A 472 3.77 55.07 0.30
N HIS A 473 3.04 55.33 -0.78
CA HIS A 473 2.41 54.30 -1.61
C HIS A 473 3.43 53.34 -2.26
N LEU A 474 4.62 53.82 -2.63
CA LEU A 474 5.68 52.98 -3.21
C LEU A 474 6.16 51.88 -2.25
N SER A 475 6.23 52.16 -0.94
CA SER A 475 6.60 51.16 0.06
C SER A 475 5.54 50.06 0.15
N VAL A 476 4.26 50.42 0.03
CA VAL A 476 3.14 49.47 -0.03
C VAL A 476 3.21 48.63 -1.31
N VAL A 477 3.50 49.24 -2.46
CA VAL A 477 3.69 48.55 -3.75
C VAL A 477 4.81 47.51 -3.65
N LEU A 478 5.98 47.88 -3.12
CA LEU A 478 7.11 46.94 -2.94
C LEU A 478 6.73 45.78 -2.02
N LEU A 479 6.07 46.07 -0.89
CA LEU A 479 5.59 45.06 0.05
C LEU A 479 4.62 44.08 -0.64
N ARG A 480 3.68 44.59 -1.43
CA ARG A 480 2.71 43.79 -2.19
C ARG A 480 3.37 42.90 -3.24
N VAL A 481 4.40 43.37 -3.93
CA VAL A 481 5.20 42.55 -4.86
C VAL A 481 5.86 41.37 -4.12
N PHE A 482 6.45 41.59 -2.94
CA PHE A 482 7.05 40.51 -2.15
C PHE A 482 6.01 39.49 -1.65
N VAL A 483 4.84 39.96 -1.19
CA VAL A 483 3.74 39.06 -0.81
C VAL A 483 3.28 38.23 -2.00
N GLY A 484 3.15 38.83 -3.18
CA GLY A 484 2.80 38.13 -4.43
C GLY A 484 3.82 37.04 -4.81
N MET A 485 5.12 37.34 -4.71
CA MET A 485 6.21 36.39 -4.97
C MET A 485 6.17 35.15 -4.05
N LEU A 486 5.79 35.34 -2.79
CA LEU A 486 5.67 34.26 -1.82
C LEU A 486 4.41 33.38 -2.05
N GLN A 487 3.35 33.96 -2.60
CA GLN A 487 2.08 33.26 -2.85
C GLN A 487 1.97 32.62 -4.24
N GLY A 488 2.78 33.03 -5.22
CA GLY A 488 2.73 32.46 -6.58
C GLY A 488 2.91 30.93 -6.67
N VAL A 489 3.65 30.32 -5.73
CA VAL A 489 3.87 28.86 -5.65
C VAL A 489 2.76 28.10 -4.91
N ALA A 490 1.82 28.80 -4.29
CA ALA A 490 0.84 28.20 -3.38
C ALA A 490 -0.08 27.18 -4.08
N ASN A 491 -0.68 27.57 -5.20
CA ASN A 491 -1.60 26.74 -5.97
C ASN A 491 -0.93 25.46 -6.55
N PRO A 492 0.19 25.55 -7.31
CA PRO A 492 0.84 24.35 -7.84
C PRO A 492 1.38 23.41 -6.76
N ALA A 493 1.95 23.96 -5.67
CA ALA A 493 2.47 23.15 -4.58
C ALA A 493 1.37 22.35 -3.89
N MET A 494 0.20 22.97 -3.63
CA MET A 494 -0.90 22.25 -3.00
C MET A 494 -1.49 21.19 -3.93
N HIS A 495 -1.66 21.48 -5.22
CA HIS A 495 -2.14 20.49 -6.18
C HIS A 495 -1.22 19.27 -6.25
N ALA A 496 0.10 19.48 -6.25
CA ALA A 496 1.08 18.39 -6.20
C ALA A 496 0.99 17.59 -4.88
N MET A 497 0.85 18.27 -3.73
CA MET A 497 0.72 17.60 -2.43
C MET A 497 -0.59 16.80 -2.32
N LEU A 498 -1.71 17.33 -2.78
CA LEU A 498 -3.00 16.62 -2.76
C LEU A 498 -3.01 15.42 -3.72
N ALA A 499 -2.37 15.55 -4.89
CA ALA A 499 -2.26 14.47 -5.88
C ALA A 499 -1.39 13.30 -5.40
N GLU A 500 -0.41 13.52 -4.54
CA GLU A 500 0.45 12.45 -4.01
C GLU A 500 -0.17 11.76 -2.78
N TRP A 501 -0.83 12.53 -1.90
CA TRP A 501 -1.27 12.05 -0.58
C TRP A 501 -2.73 11.56 -0.50
N ALA A 502 -3.57 11.85 -1.50
CA ALA A 502 -4.98 11.43 -1.51
C ALA A 502 -5.17 10.08 -2.23
N PRO A 503 -5.64 9.00 -1.56
CA PRO A 503 -5.99 7.75 -2.22
C PRO A 503 -7.11 7.96 -3.25
N PRO A 504 -7.07 7.31 -4.43
CA PRO A 504 -8.08 7.51 -5.48
C PRO A 504 -9.53 7.28 -5.02
N SER A 505 -9.76 6.39 -4.06
CA SER A 505 -11.08 6.05 -3.52
C SER A 505 -11.66 7.08 -2.53
N GLU A 506 -10.81 7.91 -1.93
CA GLU A 506 -11.21 8.94 -0.94
C GLU A 506 -11.02 10.37 -1.47
N ARG A 507 -10.42 10.52 -2.66
CA ARG A 507 -10.07 11.81 -3.26
C ARG A 507 -11.30 12.69 -3.50
N ALA A 508 -12.40 12.14 -4.05
CA ALA A 508 -13.67 12.86 -4.17
C ALA A 508 -14.16 13.42 -2.82
N LYS A 509 -14.11 12.63 -1.74
CA LYS A 509 -14.58 13.07 -0.41
C LYS A 509 -13.74 14.20 0.15
N LEU A 510 -12.42 14.15 -0.05
CA LEU A 510 -11.48 15.20 0.31
C LEU A 510 -11.75 16.49 -0.47
N THR A 511 -11.94 16.38 -1.78
CA THR A 511 -12.28 17.50 -2.66
C THR A 511 -13.64 18.11 -2.30
N SER A 512 -14.66 17.28 -2.03
CA SER A 512 -15.98 17.71 -1.58
C SER A 512 -15.93 18.44 -0.23
N ALA A 513 -15.09 17.99 0.71
CA ALA A 513 -14.90 18.65 2.01
C ALA A 513 -14.29 20.05 1.86
N VAL A 514 -13.36 20.23 0.91
CA VAL A 514 -12.80 21.53 0.56
C VAL A 514 -13.86 22.42 -0.11
N TYR A 515 -14.68 21.86 -1.00
CA TYR A 515 -15.73 22.61 -1.69
C TYR A 515 -16.84 23.11 -0.75
N ALA A 516 -17.02 22.46 0.40
CA ALA A 516 -17.94 22.89 1.45
C ALA A 516 -17.68 24.32 1.96
N ALA A 517 -16.48 24.89 1.71
CA ALA A 517 -16.14 26.27 2.04
C ALA A 517 -17.10 27.31 1.44
N HIS A 518 -17.78 27.00 0.32
CA HIS A 518 -18.78 27.88 -0.27
C HIS A 518 -19.99 28.12 0.64
N PHE A 519 -20.28 27.23 1.61
CA PHE A 519 -21.26 27.53 2.65
C PHE A 519 -20.79 28.68 3.54
N GLY A 520 -19.50 28.75 3.87
CA GLY A 520 -18.91 29.87 4.58
C GLY A 520 -19.00 31.17 3.78
N ALA A 521 -18.73 31.11 2.46
CA ALA A 521 -18.90 32.25 1.57
C ALA A 521 -20.35 32.75 1.55
N ALA A 522 -21.34 31.84 1.43
CA ALA A 522 -22.75 32.18 1.47
C ALA A 522 -23.17 32.82 2.80
N LEU A 523 -22.70 32.27 3.93
CA LEU A 523 -22.95 32.84 5.26
C LEU A 523 -22.39 34.26 5.39
N GLY A 524 -21.21 34.53 4.84
CA GLY A 524 -20.65 35.87 4.80
C GLY A 524 -21.50 36.84 3.97
N ILE A 525 -21.93 36.45 2.77
CA ILE A 525 -22.82 37.29 1.94
C ILE A 525 -24.16 37.55 2.63
N ILE A 526 -24.74 36.55 3.30
CA ILE A 526 -25.96 36.74 4.11
C ILE A 526 -25.69 37.73 5.26
N GLY A 527 -24.53 37.65 5.90
CA GLY A 527 -24.11 38.63 6.91
C GLY A 527 -24.07 40.06 6.38
N VAL A 528 -23.58 40.27 5.15
CA VAL A 528 -23.60 41.60 4.48
C VAL A 528 -25.02 42.11 4.26
N ILE A 529 -25.98 41.23 3.96
CA ILE A 529 -27.38 41.63 3.81
C ILE A 529 -27.94 42.14 5.15
N TYR A 530 -27.54 41.52 6.27
CA TYR A 530 -28.02 41.92 7.60
C TYR A 530 -27.26 43.11 8.19
N SER A 531 -26.04 43.42 7.73
CA SER A 531 -25.29 44.60 8.20
C SER A 531 -25.88 45.94 7.74
N GLN A 532 -26.70 45.94 6.68
CA GLN A 532 -27.38 47.13 6.16
C GLN A 532 -26.39 48.29 5.90
N CYS A 533 -26.50 49.38 6.65
CA CYS A 533 -25.67 50.58 6.51
C CYS A 533 -24.46 50.63 7.45
N ASP A 534 -24.24 49.60 8.27
CA ASP A 534 -23.05 49.52 9.11
C ASP A 534 -21.86 49.07 8.26
N TYR A 535 -20.95 50.01 7.99
CA TYR A 535 -19.78 49.75 7.16
C TYR A 535 -18.82 48.74 7.80
N LEU A 536 -18.67 48.75 9.14
CA LEU A 536 -17.74 47.88 9.84
C LEU A 536 -18.19 46.41 9.71
N TRP A 537 -19.45 46.13 10.04
CA TRP A 537 -20.00 44.78 9.90
C TRP A 537 -20.02 44.32 8.44
N THR A 538 -20.33 45.22 7.51
CA THR A 538 -20.29 44.95 6.07
C THR A 538 -18.91 44.50 5.62
N MET A 539 -17.85 45.22 6.03
CA MET A 539 -16.48 44.86 5.69
C MET A 539 -16.03 43.55 6.34
N ILE A 540 -16.42 43.28 7.59
CA ILE A 540 -16.10 42.02 8.28
C ILE A 540 -16.73 40.84 7.53
N PHE A 541 -18.03 40.90 7.24
CA PHE A 541 -18.74 39.82 6.56
C PHE A 541 -18.31 39.63 5.10
N LEU A 542 -18.01 40.72 4.39
CA LEU A 542 -17.47 40.66 3.04
C LEU A 542 -16.08 39.99 3.02
N THR A 543 -15.22 40.38 3.97
CA THR A 543 -13.89 39.75 4.13
C THR A 543 -14.03 38.28 4.46
N PHE A 544 -14.94 37.92 5.37
CA PHE A 544 -15.24 36.53 5.71
C PHE A 544 -15.70 35.73 4.49
N ALA A 545 -16.61 36.28 3.68
CA ALA A 545 -17.15 35.61 2.50
C ALA A 545 -16.05 35.25 1.49
N ILE A 546 -15.22 36.23 1.13
CA ILE A 546 -14.19 36.07 0.10
C ILE A 546 -13.03 35.18 0.61
N THR A 547 -12.73 35.23 1.91
CA THR A 547 -11.70 34.37 2.51
C THR A 547 -12.10 32.89 2.43
N PHE A 548 -13.35 32.55 2.75
CA PHE A 548 -13.85 31.17 2.63
C PHE A 548 -13.96 30.69 1.18
N GLN A 549 -14.23 31.61 0.23
CA GLN A 549 -14.14 31.29 -1.19
C GLN A 549 -12.75 30.80 -1.60
N GLY A 550 -11.68 31.29 -0.95
CA GLY A 550 -10.31 30.88 -1.24
C GLY A 550 -10.06 29.38 -1.15
N ALA A 551 -10.67 28.71 -0.16
CA ALA A 551 -10.48 27.29 0.08
C ALA A 551 -10.92 26.43 -1.12
N SER A 552 -11.92 26.86 -1.89
CA SER A 552 -12.44 26.05 -3.00
C SER A 552 -11.45 25.88 -4.16
N ASN A 553 -10.47 26.79 -4.30
CA ASN A 553 -9.42 26.68 -5.31
C ASN A 553 -8.54 25.45 -5.10
N ALA A 554 -8.45 24.92 -3.87
CA ALA A 554 -7.70 23.70 -3.59
C ALA A 554 -8.35 22.43 -4.17
N GLY A 555 -9.64 22.49 -4.54
CA GLY A 555 -10.46 21.30 -4.79
C GLY A 555 -10.86 21.06 -6.24
N PHE A 556 -11.51 22.04 -6.91
CA PHE A 556 -12.09 21.73 -8.24
C PHE A 556 -11.02 21.52 -9.32
N MET A 557 -9.90 22.22 -9.23
CA MET A 557 -8.81 22.16 -10.20
C MET A 557 -8.17 20.77 -10.24
N THR A 558 -7.94 20.17 -9.07
CA THR A 558 -7.41 18.80 -8.96
C THR A 558 -8.38 17.78 -9.52
N ASN A 559 -9.69 17.98 -9.30
CA ASN A 559 -10.70 17.00 -9.73
C ASN A 559 -10.72 16.81 -11.26
N LEU A 560 -10.49 17.87 -12.04
CA LEU A 560 -10.47 17.77 -13.51
C LEU A 560 -9.24 16.98 -14.00
N ILE A 561 -8.11 17.15 -13.33
CA ILE A 561 -6.87 16.40 -13.61
C ILE A 561 -7.08 14.92 -13.28
N ASP A 562 -7.79 14.61 -12.20
CA ASP A 562 -8.06 13.23 -11.77
C ASP A 562 -9.03 12.49 -12.70
N ILE A 563 -10.07 13.18 -13.19
CA ILE A 563 -11.11 12.57 -14.03
C ILE A 563 -10.54 12.20 -15.41
N ALA A 564 -9.80 13.09 -16.07
CA ALA A 564 -9.22 12.77 -17.36
C ALA A 564 -7.88 13.49 -17.58
N PRO A 565 -6.77 12.96 -17.06
CA PRO A 565 -5.44 13.57 -17.20
C PRO A 565 -5.07 13.91 -18.66
N ASN A 566 -5.41 13.05 -19.62
CA ASN A 566 -5.08 13.24 -21.04
C ASN A 566 -5.90 14.36 -21.69
N PHE A 567 -7.07 14.67 -21.12
CA PHE A 567 -7.97 15.71 -21.58
C PHE A 567 -8.13 16.84 -20.54
N ALA A 568 -7.20 16.94 -19.57
CA ALA A 568 -7.33 17.86 -18.44
C ALA A 568 -7.43 19.32 -18.92
N GLY A 569 -6.64 19.70 -19.93
CA GLY A 569 -6.71 21.03 -20.55
C GLY A 569 -8.06 21.31 -21.21
N THR A 570 -8.63 20.32 -21.90
CA THR A 570 -9.97 20.43 -22.53
C THR A 570 -11.06 20.55 -21.47
N LEU A 571 -11.04 19.69 -20.45
CA LEU A 571 -11.99 19.75 -19.33
C LEU A 571 -11.91 21.07 -18.57
N TYR A 572 -10.69 21.59 -18.38
CA TYR A 572 -10.45 22.89 -17.80
C TYR A 572 -11.04 24.00 -18.67
N GLY A 573 -10.82 23.96 -19.99
CA GLY A 573 -11.40 24.91 -20.94
C GLY A 573 -12.93 24.93 -20.91
N VAL A 574 -13.57 23.76 -20.91
CA VAL A 574 -15.04 23.64 -20.81
C VAL A 574 -15.56 24.17 -19.47
N SER A 575 -14.91 23.81 -18.38
CA SER A 575 -15.29 24.26 -17.04
C SER A 575 -15.12 25.78 -16.87
N ASN A 576 -14.02 26.34 -17.40
CA ASN A 576 -13.75 27.77 -17.40
C ASN A 576 -14.75 28.54 -18.27
N PHE A 577 -15.22 27.97 -19.39
CA PHE A 577 -16.29 28.56 -20.18
C PHE A 577 -17.55 28.79 -19.35
N PHE A 578 -18.09 27.76 -18.68
CA PHE A 578 -19.26 27.90 -17.83
C PHE A 578 -19.03 28.85 -16.64
N GLY A 579 -17.84 28.83 -16.03
CA GLY A 579 -17.46 29.78 -14.98
C GLY A 579 -17.44 31.25 -15.45
N THR A 580 -16.96 31.47 -16.68
CA THR A 580 -16.90 32.82 -17.27
C THR A 580 -18.29 33.34 -17.65
N VAL A 581 -19.24 32.46 -18.00
CA VAL A 581 -20.63 32.86 -18.26
C VAL A 581 -21.25 33.56 -17.07
N ALA A 582 -21.04 33.03 -15.86
CA ALA A 582 -21.50 33.68 -14.63
C ALA A 582 -20.84 35.06 -14.42
N SER A 583 -19.57 35.20 -14.82
CA SER A 583 -18.79 36.43 -14.62
C SER A 583 -19.27 37.60 -15.47
N PHE A 584 -19.68 37.38 -16.74
CA PHE A 584 -20.20 38.48 -17.56
C PHE A 584 -21.68 38.78 -17.28
N LEU A 585 -22.47 37.78 -16.87
CA LEU A 585 -23.87 37.99 -16.50
C LEU A 585 -24.00 38.81 -15.22
N ALA A 586 -23.08 38.65 -14.26
CA ALA A 586 -23.15 39.33 -12.96
C ALA A 586 -23.23 40.87 -13.07
N PRO A 587 -22.34 41.58 -13.81
CA PRO A 587 -22.47 43.03 -14.01
C PRO A 587 -23.75 43.45 -14.73
N VAL A 588 -24.23 42.65 -15.70
CA VAL A 588 -25.45 42.94 -16.45
C VAL A 588 -26.67 42.84 -15.52
N THR A 589 -26.77 41.77 -14.73
CA THR A 589 -27.82 41.59 -13.73
C THR A 589 -27.77 42.68 -12.67
N ALA A 590 -26.58 43.01 -12.15
CA ALA A 590 -26.40 44.07 -11.18
C ALA A 590 -26.88 45.42 -11.75
N GLY A 591 -26.43 45.76 -12.96
CA GLY A 591 -26.83 46.99 -13.67
C GLY A 591 -28.33 47.06 -13.95
N MET A 592 -28.99 45.95 -14.31
CA MET A 592 -30.44 45.90 -14.50
C MET A 592 -31.22 46.11 -13.19
N ILE A 593 -30.74 45.54 -12.09
CA ILE A 593 -31.41 45.61 -10.78
C ILE A 593 -31.21 46.99 -10.14
N THR A 594 -30.05 47.64 -10.33
CA THR A 594 -29.73 48.93 -9.71
C THR A 594 -30.05 50.14 -10.60
N LYS A 595 -30.45 49.92 -11.86
CA LYS A 595 -30.72 51.01 -12.82
C LYS A 595 -31.75 51.99 -12.27
N GLY A 596 -31.30 53.22 -11.97
CA GLY A 596 -32.14 54.31 -11.50
C GLY A 596 -32.54 54.23 -10.02
N ASN A 597 -32.10 53.22 -9.25
CA ASN A 597 -32.39 53.06 -7.81
C ASN A 597 -31.24 52.31 -7.10
N GLN A 598 -30.16 53.03 -6.76
CA GLN A 598 -28.96 52.50 -6.09
C GLN A 598 -29.16 52.29 -4.57
N THR A 599 -30.32 51.82 -4.14
CA THR A 599 -30.65 51.65 -2.71
C THR A 599 -30.10 50.34 -2.14
N VAL A 600 -29.88 50.26 -0.82
CA VAL A 600 -29.50 49.01 -0.11
C VAL A 600 -30.46 47.85 -0.41
N GLN A 601 -31.76 48.09 -0.57
CA GLN A 601 -32.75 47.04 -0.85
C GLN A 601 -32.55 46.41 -2.24
N HIS A 602 -32.11 47.19 -3.24
CA HIS A 602 -31.80 46.67 -4.57
C HIS A 602 -30.48 45.89 -4.57
N TRP A 603 -29.47 46.35 -3.82
CA TRP A 603 -28.24 45.60 -3.59
C TRP A 603 -28.46 44.30 -2.81
N ASN A 604 -29.34 44.29 -1.81
CA ASN A 604 -29.72 43.08 -1.09
C ASN A 604 -30.33 42.01 -2.01
N LYS A 605 -31.07 42.39 -3.06
CA LYS A 605 -31.56 41.43 -4.06
C LYS A 605 -30.40 40.76 -4.81
N ILE A 606 -29.38 41.52 -5.19
CA ILE A 606 -28.17 40.99 -5.87
C ILE A 606 -27.40 40.05 -4.93
N LEU A 607 -27.21 40.45 -3.67
CA LEU A 607 -26.52 39.64 -2.67
C LEU A 607 -27.26 38.33 -2.34
N TRP A 608 -28.60 38.35 -2.29
CA TRP A 608 -29.39 37.13 -2.15
C TRP A 608 -29.21 36.19 -3.34
N ILE A 609 -29.17 36.72 -4.57
CA ILE A 609 -28.89 35.91 -5.77
C ILE A 609 -27.51 35.25 -5.62
N ALA A 610 -26.49 36.00 -5.22
CA ALA A 610 -25.15 35.47 -5.01
C ALA A 610 -25.10 34.38 -3.91
N ALA A 611 -25.74 34.60 -2.76
CA ALA A 611 -25.81 33.63 -1.68
C ALA A 611 -26.50 32.32 -2.12
N CYS A 612 -27.62 32.42 -2.85
CA CYS A 612 -28.31 31.28 -3.42
C CYS A 612 -27.44 30.52 -4.43
N MET A 613 -26.70 31.22 -5.28
CA MET A 613 -25.76 30.60 -6.21
C MET A 613 -24.65 29.84 -5.49
N TYR A 614 -24.08 30.39 -4.41
CA TYR A 614 -23.08 29.69 -3.60
C TYR A 614 -23.62 28.40 -2.98
N VAL A 615 -24.84 28.44 -2.41
CA VAL A 615 -25.46 27.26 -1.79
C VAL A 615 -25.82 26.21 -2.85
N ALA A 616 -26.46 26.61 -3.95
CA ALA A 616 -26.93 25.71 -4.99
C ALA A 616 -25.76 25.02 -5.73
N SER A 617 -24.72 25.77 -6.07
CA SER A 617 -23.53 25.21 -6.72
C SER A 617 -22.79 24.23 -5.82
N ASN A 618 -22.71 24.51 -4.52
CA ASN A 618 -22.09 23.62 -3.55
C ASN A 618 -22.90 22.32 -3.37
N ILE A 619 -24.23 22.43 -3.22
CA ILE A 619 -25.11 21.25 -3.15
C ILE A 619 -24.99 20.39 -4.41
N PHE A 620 -24.99 21.02 -5.59
CA PHE A 620 -24.79 20.33 -6.86
C PHE A 620 -23.45 19.60 -6.89
N TYR A 621 -22.36 20.27 -6.49
CA TYR A 621 -21.04 19.65 -6.43
C TYR A 621 -21.01 18.45 -5.48
N LEU A 622 -21.53 18.60 -4.25
CA LEU A 622 -21.56 17.53 -3.25
C LEU A 622 -22.37 16.30 -3.70
N MET A 623 -23.40 16.48 -4.53
CA MET A 623 -24.22 15.38 -5.04
C MET A 623 -23.61 14.67 -6.25
N PHE A 624 -22.91 15.40 -7.12
CA PHE A 624 -22.52 14.91 -8.44
C PHE A 624 -21.00 14.83 -8.67
N SER A 625 -20.16 15.34 -7.77
CA SER A 625 -18.71 15.26 -7.95
C SER A 625 -18.22 13.82 -7.82
N ASP A 626 -17.51 13.33 -8.83
CA ASP A 626 -16.75 12.09 -8.80
C ASP A 626 -15.27 12.40 -9.08
N SER A 627 -14.37 11.54 -8.61
CA SER A 627 -12.91 11.67 -8.81
C SER A 627 -12.31 10.42 -9.46
N ARG A 628 -13.15 9.50 -9.97
CA ARG A 628 -12.70 8.32 -10.71
C ARG A 628 -12.28 8.71 -12.12
N GLU A 629 -11.23 8.05 -12.62
CA GLU A 629 -10.79 8.20 -14.01
C GLU A 629 -11.95 7.85 -14.95
N ALA A 630 -12.23 8.74 -15.90
CA ALA A 630 -13.31 8.58 -16.87
C ALA A 630 -12.93 7.56 -17.94
N TRP A 631 -13.89 6.74 -18.36
CA TRP A 631 -13.69 5.70 -19.37
C TRP A 631 -13.23 6.23 -20.74
N TRP A 632 -13.51 7.51 -21.05
CA TRP A 632 -13.06 8.18 -22.29
C TRP A 632 -11.69 8.84 -22.17
N ASN A 633 -10.99 8.73 -21.05
CA ASN A 633 -9.67 9.36 -20.86
C ASN A 633 -8.60 8.80 -21.82
N ARG A 634 -8.80 7.62 -22.42
CA ARG A 634 -7.85 7.00 -23.34
C ARG A 634 -8.43 6.99 -24.77
N PRO A 635 -7.71 7.53 -25.78
CA PRO A 635 -8.15 7.44 -27.16
C PRO A 635 -8.18 5.97 -27.60
N LYS A 636 -9.25 5.56 -28.28
CA LYS A 636 -9.35 4.24 -28.92
C LYS A 636 -8.42 4.25 -30.15
N ASN A 637 -7.51 3.28 -30.27
CA ASN A 637 -6.70 3.14 -31.48
C ASN A 637 -7.55 2.46 -32.57
N GLU A 638 -7.48 2.98 -33.80
CA GLU A 638 -8.21 2.51 -34.99
C GLU A 638 -7.80 1.09 -35.47
N ASP A 639 -6.86 0.43 -34.78
CA ASP A 639 -6.38 -0.91 -35.15
C ASP A 639 -7.30 -2.06 -34.65
N GLU A 640 -8.33 -1.76 -33.84
CA GLU A 640 -9.24 -2.78 -33.26
C GLU A 640 -10.26 -3.37 -34.26
N GLU A 641 -10.42 -2.82 -35.47
CA GLU A 641 -11.41 -3.32 -36.45
C GLU A 641 -10.92 -4.44 -37.38
N ASN A 642 -9.61 -4.75 -37.42
CA ASN A 642 -9.05 -5.68 -38.42
C ASN A 642 -8.59 -7.06 -37.89
N GLU A 643 -8.64 -7.34 -36.58
CA GLU A 643 -8.12 -8.61 -36.02
C GLU A 643 -9.19 -9.72 -35.81
N THR A 644 -10.43 -9.54 -36.28
CA THR A 644 -11.47 -10.58 -36.18
C THR A 644 -11.33 -11.78 -37.13
N GLU A 645 -10.32 -11.81 -38.00
CA GLU A 645 -10.01 -12.97 -38.84
C GLU A 645 -8.57 -13.42 -38.61
N ILE A 646 -8.33 -14.34 -37.68
CA ILE A 646 -7.44 -15.51 -37.80
C ILE A 646 -7.77 -16.40 -36.60
N GLN A 647 -8.70 -17.33 -36.84
CA GLN A 647 -9.02 -18.43 -35.95
C GLN A 647 -8.26 -19.68 -36.43
N ASP A 648 -7.83 -20.48 -35.46
CA ASP A 648 -7.50 -21.91 -35.58
C ASP A 648 -6.25 -22.35 -36.37
N VAL A 649 -5.12 -22.51 -35.66
CA VAL A 649 -4.23 -23.69 -35.87
C VAL A 649 -3.59 -24.10 -34.53
N ALA A 650 -4.01 -25.25 -34.00
CA ALA A 650 -3.26 -25.96 -32.96
C ALA A 650 -2.29 -26.97 -33.61
N PRO A 651 -1.08 -27.18 -33.05
CA PRO A 651 -0.38 -28.43 -33.25
C PRO A 651 -0.20 -29.21 -31.95
N ASP A 652 -0.58 -30.47 -32.04
CA ASP A 652 -0.31 -31.57 -31.13
C ASP A 652 1.13 -32.08 -31.34
N TYR A 653 1.91 -32.38 -30.27
CA TYR A 653 2.63 -33.65 -30.13
C TYR A 653 3.45 -33.81 -28.83
N ASN A 654 3.64 -35.08 -28.47
CA ASN A 654 4.20 -35.67 -27.26
C ASN A 654 5.75 -35.73 -27.14
N ALA A 655 6.18 -35.79 -25.87
CA ALA A 655 7.29 -36.58 -25.26
C ALA A 655 8.77 -36.18 -25.42
N ARG A 656 9.47 -36.00 -24.28
CA ARG A 656 10.47 -36.95 -23.71
C ARG A 656 11.06 -36.49 -22.36
N ARG A 657 11.40 -37.49 -21.53
CA ARG A 657 12.04 -37.41 -20.20
C ARG A 657 13.55 -37.09 -20.28
N GLY A 658 14.07 -36.44 -19.23
CA GLY A 658 15.40 -36.76 -18.68
C GLY A 658 16.34 -35.59 -18.40
N SER A 659 16.44 -35.16 -17.14
CA SER A 659 17.66 -34.87 -16.35
C SER A 659 17.32 -33.94 -15.18
N THR A 660 17.68 -34.35 -13.96
CA THR A 660 17.36 -33.60 -12.74
C THR A 660 18.47 -32.61 -12.42
N VAL A 661 18.23 -31.33 -12.70
CA VAL A 661 18.97 -30.20 -12.12
C VAL A 661 18.13 -29.64 -10.98
N ARG A 662 18.70 -29.50 -9.78
CA ARG A 662 18.02 -28.81 -8.68
C ARG A 662 17.90 -27.33 -9.06
N ARG A 663 16.67 -26.87 -9.30
CA ARG A 663 16.36 -25.48 -9.61
C ARG A 663 15.67 -24.84 -8.42
N SER A 664 16.28 -23.79 -7.87
CA SER A 664 15.65 -22.92 -6.89
C SER A 664 14.93 -21.82 -7.67
N ILE A 665 13.60 -21.77 -7.60
CA ILE A 665 12.80 -20.71 -8.21
C ILE A 665 12.69 -19.57 -7.19
N VAL A 666 13.30 -18.44 -7.49
CA VAL A 666 13.00 -17.15 -6.85
C VAL A 666 12.07 -16.44 -7.83
N ILE A 667 10.87 -16.05 -7.39
CA ILE A 667 9.90 -15.33 -8.24
C ILE A 667 9.93 -13.84 -7.87
N PRO A 668 10.68 -13.00 -8.61
CA PRO A 668 10.32 -11.62 -8.78
C PRO A 668 9.66 -11.46 -10.15
N ILE A 669 8.34 -11.27 -10.19
CA ILE A 669 7.66 -10.86 -11.43
C ILE A 669 7.96 -9.38 -11.62
N TYR A 670 8.95 -9.06 -12.45
CA TYR A 670 9.19 -7.70 -12.89
C TYR A 670 8.25 -7.38 -14.06
N VAL A 671 7.24 -6.54 -13.79
CA VAL A 671 6.45 -5.90 -14.84
C VAL A 671 7.30 -4.76 -15.40
N VAL A 672 7.79 -4.91 -16.62
CA VAL A 672 8.59 -3.88 -17.29
C VAL A 672 7.65 -2.92 -18.00
N ASP A 673 7.47 -1.71 -17.46
CA ASP A 673 6.81 -0.61 -18.16
C ASP A 673 7.87 0.12 -19.00
N THR A 674 7.87 -0.10 -20.31
CA THR A 674 8.81 0.56 -21.22
C THR A 674 8.29 1.94 -21.61
N LYS A 675 8.48 2.93 -20.74
CA LYS A 675 8.58 4.33 -21.19
C LYS A 675 10.04 4.76 -21.17
N PRO A 676 10.63 5.17 -22.31
CA PRO A 676 11.94 5.80 -22.31
C PRO A 676 11.83 7.16 -21.62
N VAL A 677 12.52 7.32 -20.50
CA VAL A 677 12.75 8.61 -19.86
C VAL A 677 13.92 9.25 -20.60
N TYR A 678 13.66 10.36 -21.29
CA TYR A 678 14.66 11.35 -21.67
C TYR A 678 14.52 12.56 -20.77
#